data_AF-M0ZUL7-F1
#
_entry.id   AF-M0ZUL7-F1
#
_cell.length_a   1.000
_cell.length_b   1.000
_cell.length_c   1.000
_cell.angle_alpha   90.00
_cell.angle_beta   90.00
_cell.angle_gamma   90.00
#
_symmetry.space_group_name_H-M   'P 1'
#
loop_
_entity.id
_entity.type
_entity.pdbx_description
1 polymer ?
#
loop_
_entity_poly.entity_id
_entity_poly.type
_entity_poly.pdbx_seq_one_letter_code
_entity_poly.pdbx_strand_id
1 'polypeptide(L)'
;MLKHVLLVCLMIQCTIADTEYKKGTAVPLAKRTWLTLHGDEPVVVANGGFSGLYPSQTDIAFRNVFGKNGTVFLCDLHMSRDGHGFCLSQLNIQNTTNAADAFPDRRKTYTVNGKELQGWFALDFTSDEMFSKLLVTQSIFSRTDLFDFSSPYPTDLFLEENNNTQVWINAEYPAFYNQHNLSLVDQIKQLLEVKKDISYISSPDIGFLKRMGPVFHGLKTKLMFKFPIDRSTVEPTTNKRYASLLTKLSMIKKFAAGIVVPREYIWPVNRARHLKSSTNLVAKAHKQGVQVFAYGFANDNYLPYNYSYDPQREYLQFVDNSKFAVDGVVTDFAMSASTAIACLVGSQNASRKVHTLIITANGASGDYPGSTDLAYQKAVDDGADIIDCSVQMTKDGVAFCLPSVDLISTTTASGPFMSRATKVEALQSSMGIFSFDFTWEEIQSLKPQMFSEFNGELARDPARKNMGKFVTLSDFLEFAKGKAVPGVLINIENAAFLAANKDLDIVGAVTIALSNATLDKQSTQKVLIMSGESSVLDKFKDIPTYQKVLHIKKKVEFVTNETALEIKKHADAVFLHKHSLYTQFRGEGFTLNLTNLIECMHWANISVYAGTVVNEFQDIYMDFNSDPYTLIHNLIYYGADGIITQYPSTANAYTRNLCTGNQESYRIPDINPGDVITYALDPKEVEEYKPPPPEYLETKDFVTPPLPPVAAIAKKNDHGGSSSNSIFSLL
;
A
#
# COMPACT_ATOMS: atom_id res chain seq x y z
N MET A 1 -43.97 1.11 54.83
CA MET A 1 -42.62 1.37 54.29
C MET A 1 -42.30 0.30 53.28
N LEU A 2 -42.70 0.50 52.02
CA LEU A 2 -42.27 -0.31 50.88
C LEU A 2 -42.55 0.52 49.62
N LYS A 3 -41.52 1.23 49.18
CA LYS A 3 -41.31 1.89 47.88
C LYS A 3 -40.02 2.70 48.03
N HIS A 4 -39.21 2.77 46.97
CA HIS A 4 -37.86 3.35 46.86
C HIS A 4 -36.69 2.36 47.00
N VAL A 5 -36.51 1.49 46.00
CA VAL A 5 -35.19 1.22 45.37
C VAL A 5 -35.48 0.67 43.96
N LEU A 6 -35.50 1.53 42.94
CA LEU A 6 -35.49 1.12 41.53
C LEU A 6 -35.02 2.30 40.68
N LEU A 7 -33.74 2.64 40.82
CA LEU A 7 -32.95 3.39 39.85
C LEU A 7 -31.47 3.15 40.23
N VAL A 8 -30.60 3.01 39.24
CA VAL A 8 -29.16 2.67 39.32
C VAL A 8 -28.88 1.16 39.28
N CYS A 9 -28.80 0.63 38.05
CA CYS A 9 -27.78 -0.32 37.57
C CYS A 9 -28.09 -0.72 36.12
N LEU A 10 -27.66 0.11 35.17
CA LEU A 10 -27.56 -0.22 33.74
C LEU A 10 -26.19 0.28 33.25
N MET A 11 -25.15 -0.38 33.76
CA MET A 11 -23.81 -0.41 33.19
C MET A 11 -23.56 -1.89 32.88
N ILE A 12 -24.05 -2.34 31.72
CA ILE A 12 -23.72 -3.66 31.20
C ILE A 12 -22.53 -3.45 30.26
N GLN A 13 -21.41 -4.04 30.65
CA GLN A 13 -20.18 -4.16 29.88
C GLN A 13 -20.48 -4.81 28.52
N CYS A 14 -20.03 -4.18 27.43
CA CYS A 14 -19.92 -4.82 26.13
C CYS A 14 -18.90 -5.95 26.22
N THR A 15 -19.37 -7.18 26.38
CA THR A 15 -18.55 -8.37 26.13
C THR A 15 -18.61 -8.67 24.64
N ILE A 16 -17.42 -8.74 24.03
CA ILE A 16 -17.14 -9.10 22.63
C ILE A 16 -17.95 -10.35 22.28
N ALA A 17 -18.93 -10.20 21.38
CA ALA A 17 -19.65 -11.32 20.80
C ALA A 17 -18.88 -11.77 19.56
N ASP A 18 -18.05 -12.80 19.72
CA ASP A 18 -17.48 -13.55 18.59
C ASP A 18 -18.63 -14.13 17.75
N THR A 19 -18.78 -13.63 16.53
CA THR A 19 -19.69 -14.23 15.57
C THR A 19 -19.00 -15.42 14.92
N GLU A 20 -19.36 -16.63 15.35
CA GLU A 20 -18.92 -17.89 14.71
C GLU A 20 -19.29 -17.90 13.21
N TYR A 21 -18.29 -17.72 12.36
CA TYR A 21 -18.42 -17.88 10.91
C TYR A 21 -18.66 -19.35 10.56
N LYS A 22 -19.86 -19.67 10.04
CA LYS A 22 -20.21 -21.04 9.62
C LYS A 22 -19.26 -21.54 8.52
N LYS A 23 -18.60 -22.66 8.83
CA LYS A 23 -17.60 -23.37 8.00
C LYS A 23 -18.22 -23.90 6.70
N GLY A 24 -18.16 -23.10 5.63
CA GLY A 24 -18.38 -23.60 4.27
C GLY A 24 -17.24 -24.53 3.86
N THR A 25 -17.55 -25.66 3.23
CA THR A 25 -16.55 -26.56 2.64
C THR A 25 -15.83 -25.83 1.51
N ALA A 26 -14.58 -25.40 1.76
CA ALA A 26 -13.79 -24.67 0.78
C ALA A 26 -13.45 -25.57 -0.42
N VAL A 27 -13.73 -25.07 -1.62
CA VAL A 27 -13.36 -25.73 -2.88
C VAL A 27 -11.84 -25.59 -3.05
N PRO A 28 -11.10 -26.69 -3.27
CA PRO A 28 -9.66 -26.63 -3.54
C PRO A 28 -9.40 -25.77 -4.79
N LEU A 29 -8.41 -24.88 -4.71
CA LEU A 29 -7.93 -24.15 -5.90
C LEU A 29 -7.45 -25.14 -6.97
N ALA A 30 -7.80 -24.90 -8.23
CA ALA A 30 -7.37 -25.74 -9.34
C ALA A 30 -5.84 -25.77 -9.41
N LYS A 31 -5.26 -26.97 -9.57
CA LYS A 31 -3.81 -27.16 -9.66
C LYS A 31 -3.29 -26.51 -10.94
N ARG A 32 -2.58 -25.38 -10.80
CA ARG A 32 -2.00 -24.60 -11.90
C ARG A 32 -0.58 -25.10 -12.21
N THR A 33 -0.23 -25.16 -13.49
CA THR A 33 1.16 -25.30 -13.93
C THR A 33 1.76 -23.91 -14.16
N TRP A 34 2.87 -23.62 -13.50
CA TRP A 34 3.53 -22.32 -13.59
C TRP A 34 4.52 -22.26 -14.75
N LEU A 35 4.89 -21.05 -15.18
CA LEU A 35 5.96 -20.84 -16.17
C LEU A 35 7.36 -20.81 -15.51
N THR A 36 7.49 -21.41 -14.34
CA THR A 36 8.78 -21.67 -13.66
C THR A 36 9.52 -22.80 -14.37
N LEU A 37 10.77 -23.07 -14.01
CA LEU A 37 11.57 -24.10 -14.70
C LEU A 37 10.91 -25.48 -14.64
N HIS A 38 10.27 -25.81 -13.52
CA HIS A 38 9.71 -27.13 -13.25
C HIS A 38 8.18 -27.17 -13.25
N GLY A 39 7.51 -26.04 -13.52
CA GLY A 39 6.06 -25.93 -13.44
C GLY A 39 5.50 -25.77 -12.03
N ASP A 40 6.38 -25.71 -11.02
CA ASP A 40 6.05 -25.56 -9.61
C ASP A 40 5.72 -24.10 -9.25
N GLU A 41 4.98 -23.93 -8.15
CA GLU A 41 4.69 -22.60 -7.59
C GLU A 41 5.98 -21.87 -7.18
N PRO A 42 6.11 -20.56 -7.49
CA PRO A 42 7.25 -19.76 -7.06
C PRO A 42 7.45 -19.78 -5.55
N VAL A 43 8.71 -19.89 -5.15
CA VAL A 43 9.12 -19.91 -3.75
C VAL A 43 9.17 -18.46 -3.22
N VAL A 44 8.62 -18.24 -2.02
CA VAL A 44 8.79 -16.99 -1.27
C VAL A 44 9.96 -17.16 -0.33
N VAL A 45 10.93 -16.26 -0.41
CA VAL A 45 12.11 -16.22 0.45
C VAL A 45 12.07 -14.93 1.26
N ALA A 46 11.93 -15.04 2.58
CA ALA A 46 11.95 -13.93 3.53
C ALA A 46 13.41 -13.49 3.75
N ASN A 47 13.75 -12.29 3.30
CA ASN A 47 15.09 -11.73 3.34
C ASN A 47 15.45 -11.30 4.77
N GLY A 48 16.10 -12.17 5.54
CA GLY A 48 16.42 -11.88 6.94
C GLY A 48 15.20 -11.88 7.87
N GLY A 49 14.16 -12.65 7.51
CA GLY A 49 12.91 -12.73 8.27
C GLY A 49 11.92 -11.65 7.85
N PHE A 50 11.13 -11.18 8.80
CA PHE A 50 10.15 -10.10 8.61
C PHE A 50 10.84 -8.72 8.72
N SER A 51 11.86 -8.54 7.90
CA SER A 51 12.79 -7.41 7.94
C SER A 51 12.17 -6.08 7.47
N GLY A 52 11.04 -6.14 6.77
CA GLY A 52 10.20 -4.98 6.45
C GLY A 52 9.73 -4.20 7.68
N LEU A 53 9.67 -4.86 8.84
CA LEU A 53 9.21 -4.28 10.10
C LEU A 53 10.29 -4.31 11.18
N TYR A 54 10.94 -5.45 11.39
CA TYR A 54 11.94 -5.65 12.44
C TYR A 54 13.38 -5.50 11.93
N PRO A 55 14.37 -5.25 12.81
CA PRO A 55 15.77 -5.39 12.45
C PRO A 55 16.04 -6.77 11.85
N SER A 56 16.62 -6.77 10.64
CA SER A 56 16.84 -7.99 9.85
C SER A 56 17.74 -9.01 10.58
N GLN A 57 17.47 -10.30 10.36
CA GLN A 57 18.27 -11.43 10.88
C GLN A 57 18.38 -11.47 12.41
N THR A 58 17.31 -11.02 13.06
CA THR A 58 17.05 -11.22 14.47
C THR A 58 16.07 -12.35 14.69
N ASP A 59 16.06 -12.90 15.89
CA ASP A 59 15.09 -13.90 16.30
C ASP A 59 13.63 -13.40 16.16
N ILE A 60 13.35 -12.15 16.58
CA ILE A 60 12.01 -11.56 16.42
C ILE A 60 11.60 -11.45 14.95
N ALA A 61 12.53 -11.11 14.05
CA ALA A 61 12.24 -11.09 12.61
C ALA A 61 11.93 -12.49 12.06
N PHE A 62 12.61 -13.55 12.51
CA PHE A 62 12.36 -14.91 12.02
C PHE A 62 11.12 -15.57 12.64
N ARG A 63 10.84 -15.35 13.92
CA ARG A 63 9.66 -15.90 14.60
C ARG A 63 8.35 -15.31 14.05
N ASN A 64 8.37 -14.04 13.62
CA ASN A 64 7.19 -13.32 13.14
C ASN A 64 7.06 -13.30 11.61
N VAL A 65 7.70 -14.21 10.88
CA VAL A 65 7.47 -14.30 9.43
C VAL A 65 6.09 -14.88 9.15
N PHE A 66 5.17 -14.02 8.71
CA PHE A 66 3.90 -14.43 8.15
C PHE A 66 4.03 -14.65 6.64
N GLY A 67 3.60 -15.80 6.15
CA GLY A 67 3.70 -16.15 4.75
C GLY A 67 2.97 -17.45 4.42
N LYS A 68 2.93 -17.80 3.14
CA LYS A 68 2.37 -19.09 2.71
C LYS A 68 3.25 -20.24 3.18
N ASN A 69 2.67 -21.44 3.27
CA ASN A 69 3.43 -22.64 3.57
C ASN A 69 4.60 -22.82 2.58
N GLY A 70 5.77 -23.21 3.11
CA GLY A 70 7.01 -23.29 2.34
C GLY A 70 7.74 -21.96 2.11
N THR A 71 7.38 -20.89 2.85
CA THR A 71 8.23 -19.70 2.93
C THR A 71 9.59 -20.06 3.52
N VAL A 72 10.67 -19.64 2.85
CA VAL A 72 12.06 -19.96 3.20
C VAL A 72 12.71 -18.75 3.87
N PHE A 73 13.47 -18.96 4.93
CA PHE A 73 14.17 -17.86 5.63
C PHE A 73 15.59 -17.71 5.11
N LEU A 74 15.96 -16.51 4.68
CA LEU A 74 17.32 -16.20 4.25
C LEU A 74 18.16 -15.68 5.41
N CYS A 75 19.31 -16.32 5.59
CA CYS A 75 20.36 -15.93 6.52
C CYS A 75 21.63 -15.59 5.74
N ASP A 76 22.15 -14.37 5.93
CA ASP A 76 23.49 -13.99 5.48
C ASP A 76 24.49 -14.48 6.53
N LEU A 77 25.25 -15.51 6.18
CA LEU A 77 26.14 -16.21 7.11
C LEU A 77 27.42 -15.41 7.35
N HIS A 78 27.66 -15.09 8.62
CA HIS A 78 28.92 -14.55 9.12
C HIS A 78 29.54 -15.48 10.16
N MET A 79 30.83 -15.26 10.45
CA MET A 79 31.59 -16.02 11.44
C MET A 79 32.29 -15.09 12.42
N SER A 80 32.29 -15.46 13.69
CA SER A 80 33.13 -14.88 14.74
C SER A 80 34.56 -15.41 14.68
N ARG A 81 35.46 -14.85 15.51
CA ARG A 81 36.89 -15.20 15.57
C ARG A 81 37.15 -16.66 15.94
N ASP A 82 36.34 -17.20 16.83
CA ASP A 82 36.35 -18.58 17.30
C ASP A 82 35.60 -19.54 16.36
N GLY A 83 35.11 -19.03 15.22
CA GLY A 83 34.52 -19.82 14.16
C GLY A 83 33.05 -20.12 14.32
N HIS A 84 32.35 -19.52 15.29
CA HIS A 84 30.90 -19.66 15.42
C HIS A 84 30.18 -18.93 14.28
N GLY A 85 29.20 -19.60 13.66
CA GLY A 85 28.43 -19.04 12.56
C GLY A 85 27.08 -18.49 13.00
N PHE A 86 26.67 -17.35 12.44
CA PHE A 86 25.42 -16.67 12.77
C PHE A 86 24.90 -15.84 11.59
N CYS A 87 23.67 -15.33 11.70
CA CYS A 87 23.01 -14.52 10.68
C CYS A 87 23.14 -13.02 10.98
N LEU A 88 23.63 -12.22 10.03
CA LEU A 88 23.61 -10.76 10.09
C LEU A 88 23.68 -10.18 8.68
N SER A 89 23.00 -9.07 8.38
CA SER A 89 22.88 -8.61 6.98
C SER A 89 24.09 -7.85 6.41
N GLN A 90 25.07 -7.48 7.24
CA GLN A 90 26.20 -6.64 6.82
C GLN A 90 27.54 -7.14 7.36
N LEU A 91 28.55 -7.15 6.47
CA LEU A 91 29.92 -7.52 6.85
C LEU A 91 30.55 -6.51 7.83
N ASN A 92 30.30 -5.22 7.61
CA ASN A 92 30.63 -4.19 8.58
C ASN A 92 29.46 -4.08 9.55
N ILE A 93 29.62 -4.71 10.71
CA ILE A 93 28.51 -4.99 11.62
C ILE A 93 27.92 -3.72 12.24
N GLN A 94 28.67 -2.62 12.29
CA GLN A 94 28.18 -1.31 12.76
C GLN A 94 26.95 -0.80 11.99
N ASN A 95 26.75 -1.26 10.74
CA ASN A 95 25.67 -0.79 9.89
C ASN A 95 24.30 -1.38 10.30
N THR A 96 24.31 -2.36 11.19
CA THR A 96 23.15 -3.12 11.66
C THR A 96 23.22 -3.37 13.16
N THR A 97 24.20 -2.80 13.87
CA THR A 97 24.40 -3.02 15.30
C THR A 97 25.02 -1.81 15.97
N ASN A 98 24.97 -1.77 17.30
CA ASN A 98 25.67 -0.80 18.16
C ASN A 98 27.20 -1.03 18.28
N ALA A 99 27.86 -1.71 17.33
CA ALA A 99 29.26 -2.14 17.50
C ALA A 99 30.26 -0.99 17.74
N ALA A 100 30.00 0.19 17.18
CA ALA A 100 30.83 1.37 17.39
C ALA A 100 30.83 1.83 18.87
N ASP A 101 29.68 1.71 19.55
CA ASP A 101 29.52 2.09 20.96
C ASP A 101 29.97 0.96 21.90
N ALA A 102 29.66 -0.29 21.55
CA ALA A 102 30.04 -1.45 22.34
C ALA A 102 31.56 -1.71 22.32
N PHE A 103 32.25 -1.31 21.25
CA PHE A 103 33.67 -1.60 21.01
C PHE A 103 34.44 -0.44 20.36
N PRO A 104 34.48 0.77 20.94
CA PRO A 104 35.00 1.97 20.28
C PRO A 104 36.45 1.84 19.78
N ASP A 105 37.29 1.13 20.53
CA ASP A 105 38.73 0.96 20.23
C ASP A 105 39.03 -0.21 19.28
N ARG A 106 38.00 -0.89 18.75
CA ARG A 106 38.14 -2.12 17.95
C ARG A 106 37.85 -1.94 16.48
N ARG A 107 37.78 -0.69 16.01
CA ARG A 107 37.66 -0.37 14.59
C ARG A 107 38.91 -0.84 13.84
N LYS A 108 38.73 -1.54 12.73
CA LYS A 108 39.81 -2.03 11.87
C LYS A 108 39.59 -1.67 10.41
N THR A 109 40.65 -1.80 9.63
CA THR A 109 40.63 -1.71 8.17
C THR A 109 41.04 -3.05 7.58
N TYR A 110 40.21 -3.60 6.69
CA TYR A 110 40.51 -4.80 5.93
C TYR A 110 40.38 -4.54 4.43
N THR A 111 41.12 -5.30 3.63
CA THR A 111 40.90 -5.34 2.18
C THR A 111 39.93 -6.47 1.87
N VAL A 112 38.70 -6.13 1.45
CA VAL A 112 37.66 -7.10 1.10
C VAL A 112 37.36 -6.98 -0.39
N ASN A 113 37.55 -8.08 -1.13
CA ASN A 113 37.37 -8.11 -2.60
C ASN A 113 38.13 -6.97 -3.32
N GLY A 114 39.33 -6.64 -2.85
CA GLY A 114 40.20 -5.60 -3.43
C GLY A 114 39.82 -4.16 -3.07
N LYS A 115 38.86 -3.94 -2.17
CA LYS A 115 38.49 -2.62 -1.64
C LYS A 115 38.85 -2.52 -0.16
N GLU A 116 39.41 -1.40 0.25
CA GLU A 116 39.57 -1.11 1.67
C GLU A 116 38.20 -0.82 2.30
N LEU A 117 37.91 -1.53 3.37
CA LEU A 117 36.71 -1.36 4.18
C LEU A 117 37.14 -1.13 5.63
N GLN A 118 36.68 -0.03 6.21
CA GLN A 118 36.97 0.34 7.59
C GLN A 118 35.70 0.25 8.43
N GLY A 119 35.77 -0.42 9.58
CA GLY A 119 34.62 -0.65 10.44
C GLY A 119 34.86 -1.71 11.51
N TRP A 120 33.79 -2.39 11.90
CA TRP A 120 33.79 -3.48 12.88
C TRP A 120 33.43 -4.77 12.17
N PHE A 121 34.19 -5.83 12.43
CA PHE A 121 34.04 -7.10 11.74
C PHE A 121 33.87 -8.22 12.76
N ALA A 122 32.88 -9.08 12.55
CA ALA A 122 32.56 -10.17 13.47
C ALA A 122 33.78 -11.06 13.80
N LEU A 123 34.66 -11.29 12.82
CA LEU A 123 35.86 -12.11 12.99
C LEU A 123 36.89 -11.53 13.98
N ASP A 124 36.69 -10.30 14.46
CA ASP A 124 37.56 -9.70 15.47
C ASP A 124 37.13 -10.06 16.90
N PHE A 125 35.93 -10.58 17.10
CA PHE A 125 35.30 -10.87 18.39
C PHE A 125 35.06 -12.37 18.56
N THR A 126 35.10 -12.90 19.79
CA THR A 126 34.54 -14.25 20.04
C THR A 126 33.01 -14.20 19.97
N SER A 127 32.35 -15.34 19.75
CA SER A 127 30.89 -15.40 19.78
C SER A 127 30.34 -14.90 21.11
N ASP A 128 30.96 -15.29 22.22
CA ASP A 128 30.55 -14.87 23.57
C ASP A 128 30.71 -13.36 23.78
N GLU A 129 31.80 -12.77 23.29
CA GLU A 129 32.02 -11.31 23.37
C GLU A 129 30.98 -10.56 22.55
N MET A 130 30.65 -11.09 21.37
CA MET A 130 29.70 -10.49 20.44
C MET A 130 28.26 -10.59 20.98
N PHE A 131 27.80 -11.80 21.32
CA PHE A 131 26.45 -12.08 21.82
C PHE A 131 26.19 -11.58 23.24
N SER A 132 27.20 -11.06 23.95
CA SER A 132 26.97 -10.42 25.26
C SER A 132 26.85 -8.90 25.20
N LYS A 133 27.22 -8.27 24.07
CA LYS A 133 27.36 -6.81 23.97
C LYS A 133 26.72 -6.18 22.74
N LEU A 134 26.67 -6.90 21.63
CA LEU A 134 26.03 -6.37 20.43
C LEU A 134 24.53 -6.39 20.58
N LEU A 135 23.92 -5.32 20.10
CA LEU A 135 22.50 -5.13 19.94
C LEU A 135 22.23 -4.80 18.48
N VAL A 136 21.25 -5.45 17.86
CA VAL A 136 20.93 -5.29 16.43
C VAL A 136 19.98 -4.11 16.23
N THR A 137 20.20 -3.37 15.15
CA THR A 137 19.44 -2.18 14.75
C THR A 137 18.95 -2.31 13.31
N GLN A 138 17.95 -1.50 12.96
CA GLN A 138 17.49 -1.34 11.60
C GLN A 138 18.58 -0.72 10.73
N SER A 139 18.73 -1.23 9.50
CA SER A 139 19.74 -0.75 8.54
C SER A 139 19.17 0.22 7.51
N ILE A 140 17.85 0.32 7.43
CA ILE A 140 17.12 1.19 6.53
C ILE A 140 16.53 2.34 7.35
N PHE A 141 17.14 3.52 7.27
CA PHE A 141 16.78 4.70 8.06
C PHE A 141 15.34 5.20 7.87
N SER A 142 14.65 4.80 6.80
CA SER A 142 13.24 5.14 6.59
C SER A 142 12.28 4.23 7.34
N ARG A 143 12.75 3.10 7.88
CA ARG A 143 11.99 2.21 8.75
C ARG A 143 12.13 2.68 10.21
N THR A 144 11.15 2.33 11.03
CA THR A 144 11.15 2.69 12.46
C THR A 144 12.35 2.09 13.20
N ASP A 145 12.88 2.86 14.15
CA ASP A 145 13.87 2.43 15.14
C ASP A 145 13.21 1.90 16.44
N LEU A 146 11.87 1.86 16.50
CA LEU A 146 11.11 1.41 17.66
C LEU A 146 11.50 0.01 18.16
N PHE A 147 11.96 -0.86 17.26
CA PHE A 147 12.39 -2.22 17.60
C PHE A 147 13.91 -2.39 17.61
N ASP A 148 14.65 -1.30 17.48
CA ASP A 148 16.09 -1.35 17.67
C ASP A 148 16.37 -1.77 19.10
N PHE A 149 17.35 -2.66 19.27
CA PHE A 149 17.78 -3.17 20.57
C PHE A 149 16.75 -4.04 21.33
N SER A 150 15.54 -4.28 20.79
CA SER A 150 14.43 -4.94 21.53
C SER A 150 14.40 -6.48 21.49
N SER A 151 15.35 -7.16 20.84
CA SER A 151 15.63 -8.59 21.03
C SER A 151 17.05 -8.92 20.52
N PRO A 152 18.03 -9.15 21.41
CA PRO A 152 19.23 -8.34 21.37
C PRO A 152 20.37 -8.90 20.51
N TYR A 153 20.22 -10.06 19.87
CA TYR A 153 21.38 -10.77 19.32
C TYR A 153 21.16 -11.23 17.88
N PRO A 154 22.24 -11.24 17.04
CA PRO A 154 22.18 -11.89 15.74
C PRO A 154 21.65 -13.32 15.86
N THR A 155 20.83 -13.77 14.91
CA THR A 155 20.27 -15.12 15.01
C THR A 155 21.35 -16.18 14.98
N ASP A 156 21.38 -17.01 16.03
CA ASP A 156 22.17 -18.21 16.10
C ASP A 156 21.43 -19.38 15.42
N LEU A 157 22.02 -19.88 14.33
CA LEU A 157 21.46 -20.97 13.53
C LEU A 157 21.48 -22.33 14.26
N PHE A 158 22.22 -22.46 15.36
CA PHE A 158 22.36 -23.69 16.15
C PHE A 158 21.27 -23.86 17.22
N LEU A 159 20.39 -22.88 17.43
CA LEU A 159 19.31 -22.98 18.43
C LEU A 159 18.19 -23.94 17.98
N GLU A 160 17.73 -24.79 18.90
CA GLU A 160 16.73 -25.85 18.64
C GLU A 160 15.39 -25.32 18.11
N GLU A 161 15.00 -24.11 18.50
CA GLU A 161 13.75 -23.46 18.08
C GLU A 161 13.69 -23.23 16.56
N ASN A 162 14.83 -23.32 15.87
CA ASN A 162 14.91 -23.16 14.42
C ASN A 162 14.69 -24.47 13.63
N ASN A 163 14.46 -25.62 14.28
CA ASN A 163 14.60 -26.95 13.65
C ASN A 163 13.55 -27.34 12.61
N ASN A 164 12.43 -26.62 12.46
CA ASN A 164 11.36 -26.98 11.50
C ASN A 164 11.18 -26.00 10.34
N THR A 165 12.09 -25.02 10.20
CA THR A 165 11.98 -23.99 9.15
C THR A 165 12.97 -24.24 8.02
N GLN A 166 12.50 -24.14 6.77
CA GLN A 166 13.37 -24.16 5.60
C GLN A 166 14.27 -22.92 5.60
N VAL A 167 15.58 -23.15 5.54
CA VAL A 167 16.57 -22.06 5.55
C VAL A 167 17.36 -22.00 4.25
N TRP A 168 17.62 -20.77 3.83
CA TRP A 168 18.52 -20.38 2.76
C TRP A 168 19.75 -19.73 3.37
N ILE A 169 20.93 -20.30 3.14
CA ILE A 169 22.20 -19.72 3.60
C ILE A 169 22.84 -18.92 2.47
N ASN A 170 23.04 -17.62 2.64
CA ASN A 170 23.83 -16.80 1.75
C ASN A 170 25.26 -16.66 2.31
N ALA A 171 26.23 -17.25 1.61
CA ALA A 171 27.63 -17.25 1.99
C ALA A 171 28.42 -16.26 1.12
N GLU A 172 28.85 -15.15 1.72
CA GLU A 172 29.64 -14.11 1.04
C GLU A 172 31.07 -14.05 1.59
N TYR A 173 31.97 -13.44 0.82
CA TYR A 173 33.36 -13.17 1.24
C TYR A 173 34.21 -14.40 1.64
N PRO A 174 34.15 -15.56 0.95
CA PRO A 174 34.91 -16.75 1.35
C PRO A 174 36.43 -16.53 1.37
N ALA A 175 36.96 -15.72 0.44
CA ALA A 175 38.38 -15.39 0.42
C ALA A 175 38.81 -14.58 1.67
N PHE A 176 37.95 -13.67 2.14
CA PHE A 176 38.19 -12.90 3.35
C PHE A 176 38.27 -13.80 4.57
N TYR A 177 37.28 -14.67 4.79
CA TYR A 177 37.32 -15.62 5.91
C TYR A 177 38.53 -16.55 5.86
N ASN A 178 38.88 -17.09 4.69
CA ASN A 178 40.04 -17.96 4.53
C ASN A 178 41.37 -17.26 4.88
N GLN A 179 41.51 -15.96 4.55
CA GLN A 179 42.69 -15.16 4.93
C GLN A 179 42.84 -15.01 6.44
N HIS A 180 41.75 -15.18 7.19
CA HIS A 180 41.70 -15.10 8.64
C HIS A 180 41.59 -16.47 9.31
N ASN A 181 41.97 -17.55 8.62
CA ASN A 181 41.91 -18.94 9.11
C ASN A 181 40.49 -19.42 9.49
N LEU A 182 39.45 -18.83 8.89
CA LEU A 182 38.06 -19.23 9.05
C LEU A 182 37.55 -19.87 7.75
N SER A 183 36.72 -20.91 7.86
CA SER A 183 36.24 -21.69 6.72
C SER A 183 34.72 -21.74 6.69
N LEU A 184 34.11 -20.95 5.80
CA LEU A 184 32.66 -21.03 5.56
C LEU A 184 32.22 -22.42 5.11
N VAL A 185 33.09 -23.17 4.42
CA VAL A 185 32.81 -24.54 3.99
C VAL A 185 32.64 -25.45 5.20
N ASP A 186 33.56 -25.38 6.16
CA ASP A 186 33.51 -26.24 7.34
C ASP A 186 32.40 -25.81 8.29
N GLN A 187 32.13 -24.51 8.39
CA GLN A 187 30.98 -24.00 9.14
C GLN A 187 29.65 -24.53 8.61
N ILE A 188 29.48 -24.54 7.29
CA ILE A 188 28.26 -25.08 6.68
C ILE A 188 28.16 -26.59 6.89
N LYS A 189 29.27 -27.34 6.86
CA LYS A 189 29.25 -28.78 7.18
C LYS A 189 28.77 -29.02 8.61
N GLN A 190 29.28 -28.25 9.58
CA GLN A 190 28.83 -28.34 10.97
C GLN A 190 27.34 -28.00 11.11
N LEU A 191 26.88 -26.94 10.44
CA LEU A 191 25.45 -26.59 10.41
C LEU A 191 24.58 -27.73 9.86
N LEU A 192 25.04 -28.48 8.86
CA LEU A 192 24.28 -29.61 8.30
C LEU A 192 24.16 -30.81 9.25
N GLU A 193 25.05 -30.94 10.24
CA GLU A 193 24.94 -32.00 11.25
C GLU A 193 23.72 -31.78 12.15
N VAL A 194 23.40 -30.51 12.44
CA VAL A 194 22.29 -30.12 13.32
C VAL A 194 21.04 -29.70 12.57
N LYS A 195 21.18 -29.15 11.35
CA LYS A 195 20.10 -28.55 10.57
C LYS A 195 19.97 -29.19 9.20
N LYS A 196 19.08 -30.18 9.10
CA LYS A 196 18.86 -30.96 7.87
C LYS A 196 17.99 -30.25 6.83
N ASP A 197 17.29 -29.19 7.21
CA ASP A 197 16.33 -28.47 6.36
C ASP A 197 16.91 -27.25 5.61
N ILE A 198 18.24 -27.19 5.48
CA ILE A 198 18.93 -26.21 4.61
C ILE A 198 18.56 -26.52 3.16
N SER A 199 17.70 -25.68 2.59
CA SER A 199 17.09 -25.88 1.27
C SER A 199 17.92 -25.26 0.16
N TYR A 200 18.62 -24.15 0.46
CA TYR A 200 19.39 -23.39 -0.52
C TYR A 200 20.69 -22.89 0.08
N ILE A 201 21.74 -22.85 -0.73
CA ILE A 201 22.96 -22.09 -0.44
C ILE A 201 23.29 -21.19 -1.61
N SER A 202 23.39 -19.89 -1.38
CA SER A 202 23.86 -18.94 -2.37
C SER A 202 25.24 -18.41 -2.08
N SER A 203 25.96 -18.05 -3.14
CA SER A 203 27.17 -17.25 -3.04
C SER A 203 27.41 -16.48 -4.34
N PRO A 204 28.00 -15.29 -4.27
CA PRO A 204 28.55 -14.61 -5.43
C PRO A 204 29.88 -15.23 -5.90
N ASP A 205 30.52 -16.14 -5.15
CA ASP A 205 31.83 -16.70 -5.50
C ASP A 205 31.72 -18.08 -6.19
N ILE A 206 32.19 -18.19 -7.44
CA ILE A 206 32.13 -19.42 -8.23
C ILE A 206 33.01 -20.51 -7.64
N GLY A 207 34.19 -20.15 -7.14
CA GLY A 207 35.14 -21.09 -6.55
C GLY A 207 34.59 -21.70 -5.27
N PHE A 208 33.92 -20.90 -4.45
CA PHE A 208 33.21 -21.38 -3.27
C PHE A 208 32.09 -22.37 -3.63
N LEU A 209 31.19 -22.03 -4.56
CA LEU A 209 30.11 -22.94 -4.96
C LEU A 209 30.64 -24.27 -5.51
N LYS A 210 31.72 -24.25 -6.28
CA LYS A 210 32.37 -25.49 -6.77
C LYS A 210 32.92 -26.35 -5.65
N ARG A 211 33.47 -25.76 -4.57
CA ARG A 211 33.92 -26.50 -3.39
C ARG A 211 32.76 -27.07 -2.57
N MET A 212 31.60 -26.41 -2.57
CA MET A 212 30.40 -26.91 -1.89
C MET A 212 29.71 -28.05 -2.66
N GLY A 213 29.86 -28.15 -3.98
CA GLY A 213 29.24 -29.20 -4.79
C GLY A 213 29.37 -30.62 -4.23
N PRO A 214 30.59 -31.09 -3.89
CA PRO A 214 30.79 -32.40 -3.26
C PRO A 214 30.14 -32.54 -1.88
N VAL A 215 30.02 -31.46 -1.09
CA VAL A 215 29.40 -31.48 0.25
C VAL A 215 27.91 -31.81 0.16
N PHE A 216 27.23 -31.34 -0.88
CA PHE A 216 25.79 -31.54 -1.09
C PHE A 216 25.45 -32.70 -2.02
N HIS A 217 26.42 -33.52 -2.41
CA HIS A 217 26.16 -34.65 -3.28
C HIS A 217 25.20 -35.64 -2.60
N GLY A 218 24.00 -35.80 -3.16
CA GLY A 218 22.94 -36.66 -2.60
C GLY A 218 22.00 -35.97 -1.60
N LEU A 219 22.23 -34.69 -1.27
CA LEU A 219 21.31 -33.87 -0.48
C LEU A 219 20.32 -33.12 -1.39
N LYS A 220 19.17 -32.71 -0.82
CA LYS A 220 18.15 -31.92 -1.54
C LYS A 220 18.52 -30.44 -1.69
N THR A 221 19.56 -29.98 -0.99
CA THR A 221 20.02 -28.59 -0.97
C THR A 221 20.45 -28.11 -2.35
N LYS A 222 20.01 -26.93 -2.75
CA LYS A 222 20.30 -26.33 -4.06
C LYS A 222 21.37 -25.24 -3.95
N LEU A 223 22.42 -25.34 -4.77
CA LEU A 223 23.43 -24.29 -4.91
C LEU A 223 22.97 -23.20 -5.87
N MET A 224 23.10 -21.94 -5.47
CA MET A 224 22.56 -20.78 -6.18
C MET A 224 23.65 -19.73 -6.41
N PHE A 225 23.85 -19.32 -7.67
CA PHE A 225 24.84 -18.28 -7.99
C PHE A 225 24.23 -16.89 -7.89
N LYS A 226 24.67 -16.09 -6.91
CA LYS A 226 24.13 -14.74 -6.64
C LYS A 226 24.84 -13.68 -7.47
N PHE A 227 24.09 -12.90 -8.23
CA PHE A 227 24.60 -11.75 -8.96
C PHE A 227 24.44 -10.48 -8.11
N PRO A 228 25.46 -9.61 -8.01
CA PRO A 228 25.34 -8.34 -7.29
C PRO A 228 24.52 -7.30 -8.07
N ILE A 229 24.11 -6.23 -7.40
CA ILE A 229 23.39 -5.10 -8.03
C ILE A 229 24.26 -4.47 -9.14
N ASP A 230 25.51 -4.14 -8.82
CA ASP A 230 26.45 -3.61 -9.80
C ASP A 230 27.03 -4.71 -10.70
N ARG A 231 26.51 -4.78 -11.92
CA ARG A 231 26.95 -5.64 -13.02
C ARG A 231 28.43 -5.52 -13.37
N SER A 232 29.04 -4.37 -13.06
CA SER A 232 30.43 -4.08 -13.36
C SER A 232 31.41 -4.73 -12.39
N THR A 233 30.92 -5.15 -11.21
CA THR A 233 31.68 -5.89 -10.20
C THR A 233 32.33 -7.13 -10.81
N VAL A 234 33.49 -7.50 -10.28
CA VAL A 234 34.28 -8.64 -10.73
C VAL A 234 34.03 -9.83 -9.83
N GLU A 235 33.81 -11.01 -10.42
CA GLU A 235 33.69 -12.26 -9.69
C GLU A 235 35.09 -12.73 -9.24
N PRO A 236 35.30 -13.01 -7.93
CA PRO A 236 36.63 -13.20 -7.35
C PRO A 236 37.44 -14.37 -7.95
N THR A 237 36.80 -15.48 -8.31
CA THR A 237 37.51 -16.69 -8.75
C THR A 237 37.95 -16.63 -10.21
N THR A 238 37.10 -16.09 -11.09
CA THR A 238 37.34 -16.07 -12.54
C THR A 238 37.91 -14.73 -13.02
N ASN A 239 37.94 -13.72 -12.16
CA ASN A 239 38.34 -12.35 -12.48
C ASN A 239 37.57 -11.75 -13.67
N LYS A 240 36.32 -12.18 -13.87
CA LYS A 240 35.42 -11.69 -14.93
C LYS A 240 34.31 -10.86 -14.34
N ARG A 241 33.86 -9.85 -15.07
CA ARG A 241 32.69 -9.04 -14.65
C ARG A 241 31.42 -9.89 -14.64
N TYR A 242 30.55 -9.70 -13.65
CA TYR A 242 29.26 -10.40 -13.56
C TYR A 242 28.40 -10.20 -14.81
N ALA A 243 28.44 -9.01 -15.44
CA ALA A 243 27.77 -8.75 -16.72
C ALA A 243 28.12 -9.81 -17.80
N SER A 244 29.37 -10.24 -17.85
CA SER A 244 29.85 -11.23 -18.83
C SER A 244 29.52 -12.67 -18.44
N LEU A 245 29.22 -12.93 -17.17
CA LEU A 245 28.85 -14.24 -16.64
C LEU A 245 27.36 -14.50 -16.81
N LEU A 246 26.53 -13.46 -16.82
CA LEU A 246 25.07 -13.54 -16.98
C LEU A 246 24.66 -14.24 -18.29
N THR A 247 25.52 -14.21 -19.31
CA THR A 247 25.28 -14.90 -20.60
C THR A 247 25.82 -16.33 -20.64
N LYS A 248 26.53 -16.79 -19.61
CA LYS A 248 27.23 -18.09 -19.56
C LYS A 248 26.48 -19.12 -18.72
N LEU A 249 25.17 -19.22 -18.95
CA LEU A 249 24.26 -20.04 -18.16
C LEU A 249 24.60 -21.54 -18.21
N SER A 250 25.09 -22.05 -19.35
CA SER A 250 25.56 -23.43 -19.49
C SER A 250 26.80 -23.75 -18.64
N MET A 251 27.64 -22.74 -18.37
CA MET A 251 28.78 -22.86 -17.47
C MET A 251 28.31 -22.84 -16.01
N ILE A 252 27.36 -21.96 -15.67
CA ILE A 252 26.76 -21.86 -14.34
C ILE A 252 26.05 -23.16 -13.94
N LYS A 253 25.30 -23.78 -14.87
CA LYS A 253 24.57 -25.04 -14.63
C LYS A 253 25.46 -26.19 -14.15
N LYS A 254 26.76 -26.14 -14.41
CA LYS A 254 27.71 -27.18 -13.99
C LYS A 254 27.98 -27.20 -12.49
N PHE A 255 27.69 -26.12 -11.77
CA PHE A 255 27.97 -26.00 -10.33
C PHE A 255 26.82 -25.40 -9.51
N ALA A 256 25.79 -24.85 -10.15
CA ALA A 256 24.63 -24.28 -9.48
C ALA A 256 23.33 -24.79 -10.11
N ALA A 257 22.31 -24.99 -9.27
CA ALA A 257 20.95 -25.30 -9.69
C ALA A 257 20.23 -24.07 -10.28
N GLY A 258 20.59 -22.87 -9.81
CA GLY A 258 19.97 -21.63 -10.24
C GLY A 258 20.82 -20.39 -10.01
N ILE A 259 20.25 -19.24 -10.36
CA ILE A 259 20.82 -17.91 -10.16
C ILE A 259 19.89 -17.06 -9.30
N VAL A 260 20.46 -16.14 -8.52
CA VAL A 260 19.74 -15.11 -7.77
C VAL A 260 20.15 -13.76 -8.33
N VAL A 261 19.20 -12.97 -8.83
CA VAL A 261 19.49 -11.72 -9.57
C VAL A 261 18.65 -10.56 -9.06
N PRO A 262 19.17 -9.31 -9.11
CA PRO A 262 18.35 -8.14 -8.81
C PRO A 262 17.14 -8.10 -9.75
N ARG A 263 15.98 -7.67 -9.25
CA ARG A 263 14.73 -7.58 -10.02
C ARG A 263 14.90 -6.78 -11.33
N GLU A 264 15.77 -5.76 -11.33
CA GLU A 264 16.08 -4.91 -12.49
C GLU A 264 16.86 -5.63 -13.59
N TYR A 265 17.42 -6.82 -13.31
CA TYR A 265 18.04 -7.64 -14.35
C TYR A 265 17.01 -8.26 -15.30
N ILE A 266 15.79 -8.44 -14.80
CA ILE A 266 14.68 -9.04 -15.54
C ILE A 266 13.83 -7.93 -16.15
N TRP A 267 13.45 -6.93 -15.34
CA TRP A 267 12.67 -5.77 -15.75
C TRP A 267 13.45 -4.47 -15.51
N PRO A 268 14.24 -3.99 -16.49
CA PRO A 268 15.03 -2.78 -16.30
C PRO A 268 14.14 -1.55 -16.12
N VAL A 269 14.56 -0.63 -15.24
CA VAL A 269 13.87 0.64 -14.99
C VAL A 269 14.67 1.79 -15.62
N ASN A 270 14.00 2.77 -16.24
CA ASN A 270 14.65 3.96 -16.77
C ASN A 270 14.83 5.04 -15.67
N ARG A 271 15.55 6.13 -15.98
CA ARG A 271 15.75 7.23 -15.01
C ARG A 271 14.46 8.00 -14.65
N ALA A 272 13.43 7.91 -15.49
CA ALA A 272 12.11 8.48 -15.22
C ALA A 272 11.21 7.54 -14.39
N ARG A 273 11.75 6.41 -13.91
CA ARG A 273 11.06 5.39 -13.12
C ARG A 273 9.92 4.67 -13.85
N HIS A 274 10.05 4.52 -15.17
CA HIS A 274 9.20 3.62 -15.95
C HIS A 274 9.95 2.35 -16.33
N LEU A 275 9.21 1.24 -16.39
CA LEU A 275 9.71 -0.04 -16.86
C LEU A 275 10.12 0.05 -18.33
N LYS A 276 11.25 -0.59 -18.66
CA LYS A 276 11.62 -0.96 -20.03
C LYS A 276 11.12 -2.37 -20.34
N SER A 277 11.24 -2.78 -21.59
CA SER A 277 10.95 -4.17 -21.99
C SER A 277 11.76 -5.18 -21.18
N SER A 278 11.10 -6.27 -20.77
CA SER A 278 11.74 -7.42 -20.10
C SER A 278 12.94 -7.94 -20.89
N THR A 279 13.98 -8.36 -20.18
CA THR A 279 15.07 -9.14 -20.77
C THR A 279 14.62 -10.58 -21.06
N ASN A 280 15.44 -11.34 -21.80
CA ASN A 280 15.22 -12.77 -22.02
C ASN A 280 15.97 -13.66 -21.03
N LEU A 281 16.39 -13.11 -19.88
CA LEU A 281 17.20 -13.81 -18.90
C LEU A 281 16.51 -15.07 -18.38
N VAL A 282 15.26 -14.94 -17.92
CA VAL A 282 14.50 -16.06 -17.32
C VAL A 282 14.32 -17.19 -18.34
N ALA A 283 13.78 -16.87 -19.52
CA ALA A 283 13.59 -17.87 -20.59
C ALA A 283 14.90 -18.55 -21.01
N LYS A 284 16.02 -17.81 -21.09
CA LYS A 284 17.34 -18.40 -21.40
C LYS A 284 17.86 -19.29 -20.29
N ALA A 285 17.67 -18.91 -19.03
CA ALA A 285 18.07 -19.71 -17.87
C ALA A 285 17.25 -21.01 -17.82
N HIS A 286 15.94 -20.91 -17.98
CA HIS A 286 15.05 -22.07 -18.00
C HIS A 286 15.38 -23.05 -19.13
N LYS A 287 15.65 -22.53 -20.34
CA LYS A 287 16.10 -23.37 -21.47
C LYS A 287 17.40 -24.14 -21.17
N GLN A 288 18.23 -23.64 -20.26
CA GLN A 288 19.47 -24.28 -19.81
C GLN A 288 19.28 -25.10 -18.52
N GLY A 289 18.05 -25.26 -18.02
CA GLY A 289 17.76 -25.96 -16.78
C GLY A 289 18.23 -25.23 -15.52
N VAL A 290 18.35 -23.90 -15.59
CA VAL A 290 18.81 -23.04 -14.49
C VAL A 290 17.62 -22.29 -13.89
N GLN A 291 17.36 -22.46 -12.60
CA GLN A 291 16.31 -21.71 -11.88
C GLN A 291 16.68 -20.23 -11.76
N VAL A 292 15.70 -19.34 -11.66
CA VAL A 292 15.91 -17.90 -11.48
C VAL A 292 15.11 -17.41 -10.28
N PHE A 293 15.82 -16.88 -9.29
CA PHE A 293 15.24 -16.15 -8.16
C PHE A 293 15.52 -14.66 -8.35
N ALA A 294 14.51 -13.83 -8.15
CA ALA A 294 14.65 -12.37 -8.19
C ALA A 294 14.72 -11.82 -6.76
N TYR A 295 15.60 -10.85 -6.48
CA TYR A 295 15.70 -10.20 -5.17
C TYR A 295 15.62 -8.68 -5.25
N GLY A 296 15.36 -8.05 -4.10
CA GLY A 296 15.26 -6.60 -3.95
C GLY A 296 13.82 -6.08 -3.93
N PHE A 297 12.84 -6.94 -3.65
CA PHE A 297 11.45 -6.54 -3.46
C PHE A 297 11.26 -5.97 -2.06
N ALA A 298 10.64 -4.79 -2.01
CA ALA A 298 10.33 -4.08 -0.78
C ALA A 298 9.12 -3.18 -1.04
N ASN A 299 8.12 -3.23 -0.17
CA ASN A 299 6.89 -2.45 -0.31
C ASN A 299 7.12 -0.97 -0.01
N ASP A 300 8.04 -0.69 0.90
CA ASP A 300 8.47 0.64 1.34
C ASP A 300 9.54 1.24 0.43
N ASN A 301 9.41 0.99 -0.88
CA ASN A 301 10.37 1.44 -1.90
C ASN A 301 9.66 2.24 -3.00
N TYR A 302 10.44 3.01 -3.75
CA TYR A 302 9.98 3.85 -4.83
C TYR A 302 9.71 3.04 -6.11
N LEU A 303 8.56 2.35 -6.13
CA LEU A 303 8.16 1.49 -7.24
C LEU A 303 8.06 2.27 -8.57
N PRO A 304 8.38 1.61 -9.70
CA PRO A 304 8.11 2.18 -11.02
C PRO A 304 6.65 2.61 -11.19
N TYR A 305 6.41 3.74 -11.86
CA TYR A 305 5.06 4.30 -12.04
C TYR A 305 4.07 3.35 -12.74
N ASN A 306 4.58 2.38 -13.50
CA ASN A 306 3.80 1.33 -14.14
C ASN A 306 2.98 0.48 -13.15
N TYR A 307 3.42 0.41 -11.89
CA TYR A 307 2.72 -0.33 -10.86
C TYR A 307 1.72 0.53 -10.08
N SER A 308 1.65 1.85 -10.31
CA SER A 308 0.79 2.76 -9.54
C SER A 308 1.03 2.63 -8.02
N TYR A 309 2.28 2.44 -7.61
CA TYR A 309 2.69 2.16 -6.23
C TYR A 309 2.09 0.89 -5.59
N ASP A 310 1.46 -0.01 -6.36
CA ASP A 310 0.96 -1.29 -5.87
C ASP A 310 2.10 -2.35 -5.83
N PRO A 311 2.57 -2.82 -4.66
CA PRO A 311 3.61 -3.84 -4.57
C PRO A 311 3.15 -5.21 -5.11
N GLN A 312 1.86 -5.54 -5.00
CA GLN A 312 1.31 -6.80 -5.51
C GLN A 312 1.45 -6.90 -7.02
N ARG A 313 1.25 -5.78 -7.75
CA ARG A 313 1.49 -5.71 -9.20
C ARG A 313 2.92 -6.00 -9.57
N GLU A 314 3.88 -5.54 -8.77
CA GLU A 314 5.28 -5.86 -9.00
C GLU A 314 5.51 -7.37 -8.86
N TYR A 315 5.08 -8.00 -7.77
CA TYR A 315 5.25 -9.46 -7.63
C TYR A 315 4.59 -10.22 -8.78
N LEU A 316 3.33 -9.90 -9.12
CA LEU A 316 2.61 -10.50 -10.24
C LEU A 316 3.35 -10.36 -11.57
N GLN A 317 4.00 -9.21 -11.82
CA GLN A 317 4.80 -9.01 -13.03
C GLN A 317 5.95 -10.02 -13.19
N PHE A 318 6.45 -10.58 -12.09
CA PHE A 318 7.52 -11.59 -12.08
C PHE A 318 7.02 -13.04 -12.06
N VAL A 319 5.80 -13.30 -11.57
CA VAL A 319 5.29 -14.67 -11.38
C VAL A 319 4.06 -15.04 -12.24
N ASP A 320 3.31 -14.06 -12.74
CA ASP A 320 2.05 -14.26 -13.47
C ASP A 320 1.98 -13.34 -14.69
N ASN A 321 2.77 -13.68 -15.70
CA ASN A 321 2.73 -13.03 -17.01
C ASN A 321 2.82 -14.09 -18.13
N SER A 322 2.61 -13.67 -19.38
CA SER A 322 2.56 -14.58 -20.54
C SER A 322 3.92 -15.06 -21.05
N LYS A 323 5.04 -14.53 -20.53
CA LYS A 323 6.39 -14.79 -21.06
C LYS A 323 7.18 -15.77 -20.20
N PHE A 324 7.09 -15.66 -18.87
CA PHE A 324 7.83 -16.47 -17.90
C PHE A 324 7.27 -16.30 -16.49
N ALA A 325 7.67 -17.18 -15.57
CA ALA A 325 7.61 -16.93 -14.13
C ALA A 325 8.99 -17.18 -13.51
N VAL A 326 9.44 -16.32 -12.59
CA VAL A 326 10.63 -16.63 -11.79
C VAL A 326 10.34 -17.80 -10.85
N ASP A 327 11.36 -18.60 -10.56
CA ASP A 327 11.24 -19.76 -9.65
C ASP A 327 11.06 -19.35 -8.18
N GLY A 328 11.38 -18.09 -7.85
CA GLY A 328 11.07 -17.51 -6.56
C GLY A 328 11.45 -16.04 -6.44
N VAL A 329 11.00 -15.43 -5.35
CA VAL A 329 11.27 -14.03 -5.01
C VAL A 329 11.88 -13.94 -3.61
N VAL A 330 12.89 -13.10 -3.46
CA VAL A 330 13.53 -12.77 -2.19
C VAL A 330 13.11 -11.36 -1.81
N THR A 331 12.41 -11.24 -0.69
CA THR A 331 11.69 -10.02 -0.29
C THR A 331 11.80 -9.74 1.20
N ASP A 332 11.78 -8.46 1.57
CA ASP A 332 11.63 -8.02 2.96
C ASP A 332 10.18 -8.16 3.48
N PHE A 333 9.21 -8.34 2.56
CA PHE A 333 7.77 -8.40 2.82
C PHE A 333 7.17 -9.72 2.34
N ALA A 334 7.50 -10.80 3.05
CA ALA A 334 7.08 -12.17 2.70
C ALA A 334 5.55 -12.34 2.63
N MET A 335 4.79 -11.60 3.45
CA MET A 335 3.33 -11.55 3.36
C MET A 335 2.86 -11.07 2.00
N SER A 336 3.40 -9.96 1.51
CA SER A 336 2.98 -9.39 0.23
C SER A 336 3.29 -10.30 -0.94
N ALA A 337 4.48 -10.92 -0.96
CA ALA A 337 4.80 -11.94 -1.96
C ALA A 337 3.87 -13.16 -1.86
N SER A 338 3.51 -13.58 -0.64
CA SER A 338 2.58 -14.69 -0.41
C SER A 338 1.18 -14.36 -0.90
N THR A 339 0.67 -13.15 -0.61
CA THR A 339 -0.60 -12.64 -1.12
C THR A 339 -0.62 -12.62 -2.65
N ALA A 340 0.43 -12.10 -3.29
CA ALA A 340 0.54 -12.11 -4.74
C ALA A 340 0.39 -13.52 -5.30
N ILE A 341 1.28 -14.43 -4.86
CA ILE A 341 1.41 -15.79 -5.40
C ILE A 341 0.18 -16.66 -5.09
N ALA A 342 -0.31 -16.63 -3.85
CA ALA A 342 -1.37 -17.53 -3.40
C ALA A 342 -2.78 -16.98 -3.63
N CYS A 343 -2.98 -15.65 -3.56
CA CYS A 343 -4.30 -15.04 -3.65
C CYS A 343 -4.57 -14.34 -4.98
N LEU A 344 -3.58 -13.73 -5.63
CA LEU A 344 -3.83 -12.83 -6.77
C LEU A 344 -3.46 -13.43 -8.13
N VAL A 345 -2.60 -14.44 -8.16
CA VAL A 345 -2.26 -15.11 -9.41
C VAL A 345 -3.50 -15.72 -10.07
N GLY A 346 -3.76 -15.35 -11.32
CA GLY A 346 -4.94 -15.76 -12.08
C GLY A 346 -6.26 -15.09 -11.66
N SER A 347 -6.24 -14.10 -10.75
CA SER A 347 -7.45 -13.43 -10.27
C SER A 347 -8.02 -12.38 -11.24
N GLN A 348 -7.25 -11.95 -12.24
CA GLN A 348 -7.61 -10.83 -13.13
C GLN A 348 -9.00 -10.97 -13.77
N ASN A 349 -9.38 -12.19 -14.15
CA ASN A 349 -10.67 -12.50 -14.77
C ASN A 349 -11.64 -13.21 -13.81
N ALA A 350 -11.29 -13.36 -12.53
CA ALA A 350 -12.16 -13.98 -11.55
C ALA A 350 -13.33 -13.06 -11.20
N SER A 351 -14.49 -13.66 -10.89
CA SER A 351 -15.59 -12.92 -10.28
C SER A 351 -15.14 -12.38 -8.91
N ARG A 352 -15.70 -11.24 -8.50
CA ARG A 352 -15.46 -10.73 -7.14
C ARG A 352 -15.96 -11.75 -6.12
N LYS A 353 -15.09 -12.09 -5.16
CA LYS A 353 -15.41 -12.98 -4.03
C LYS A 353 -15.72 -12.17 -2.78
N VAL A 354 -15.06 -11.04 -2.60
CA VAL A 354 -15.35 -10.10 -1.50
C VAL A 354 -16.38 -9.08 -1.98
N HIS A 355 -17.49 -8.97 -1.25
CA HIS A 355 -18.58 -8.08 -1.57
C HIS A 355 -18.39 -6.76 -0.82
N THR A 356 -17.84 -5.76 -1.48
CA THR A 356 -17.70 -4.39 -0.97
C THR A 356 -17.85 -3.41 -2.14
N LEU A 357 -18.32 -2.19 -1.88
CA LEU A 357 -18.40 -1.14 -2.88
C LEU A 357 -17.04 -0.49 -3.10
N ILE A 358 -16.60 -0.36 -4.35
CA ILE A 358 -15.42 0.40 -4.72
C ILE A 358 -15.87 1.78 -5.18
N ILE A 359 -15.61 2.79 -4.34
CA ILE A 359 -15.98 4.18 -4.57
C ILE A 359 -14.71 4.97 -4.86
N THR A 360 -14.72 5.79 -5.91
CA THR A 360 -13.52 6.58 -6.23
C THR A 360 -13.39 7.82 -5.33
N ALA A 361 -12.16 8.28 -5.14
CA ALA A 361 -11.83 9.61 -4.65
C ALA A 361 -11.29 10.45 -5.83
N ASN A 362 -12.18 11.18 -6.48
CA ASN A 362 -11.99 11.97 -7.68
C ASN A 362 -11.55 11.15 -8.91
N GLY A 363 -12.18 10.00 -9.14
CA GLY A 363 -11.77 9.02 -10.16
C GLY A 363 -10.49 8.26 -9.78
N ALA A 364 -9.72 7.78 -10.76
CA ALA A 364 -8.40 7.15 -10.54
C ALA A 364 -7.32 8.23 -10.31
N SER A 365 -7.51 9.06 -9.29
CA SER A 365 -6.72 10.28 -9.06
C SER A 365 -5.27 10.01 -8.63
N GLY A 366 -4.95 8.77 -8.22
CA GLY A 366 -3.58 8.29 -8.03
C GLY A 366 -2.78 8.17 -9.33
N ASP A 367 -3.47 8.09 -10.47
CA ASP A 367 -2.89 7.81 -11.78
C ASP A 367 -3.03 8.96 -12.78
N TYR A 368 -4.06 9.80 -12.64
CA TYR A 368 -4.32 10.97 -13.47
C TYR A 368 -4.76 12.15 -12.60
N PRO A 369 -4.70 13.41 -13.08
CA PRO A 369 -5.32 14.52 -12.39
C PRO A 369 -6.79 14.21 -12.06
N GLY A 370 -7.15 14.34 -10.78
CA GLY A 370 -8.48 13.96 -10.29
C GLY A 370 -9.60 14.73 -10.98
N SER A 371 -10.78 14.12 -11.05
CA SER A 371 -11.99 14.68 -11.65
C SER A 371 -11.88 15.05 -13.15
N THR A 372 -10.95 14.41 -13.87
CA THR A 372 -10.81 14.55 -15.32
C THR A 372 -11.46 13.40 -16.09
N ASP A 373 -11.71 13.62 -17.38
CA ASP A 373 -12.16 12.59 -18.33
C ASP A 373 -11.28 11.32 -18.29
N LEU A 374 -9.95 11.47 -18.21
CA LEU A 374 -9.02 10.34 -18.12
C LEU A 374 -9.05 9.64 -16.75
N ALA A 375 -9.18 10.39 -15.66
CA ALA A 375 -9.30 9.80 -14.32
C ALA A 375 -10.60 8.98 -14.18
N TYR A 376 -11.71 9.47 -14.75
CA TYR A 376 -12.98 8.74 -14.77
C TYR A 376 -12.96 7.53 -15.70
N GLN A 377 -12.40 7.69 -16.91
CA GLN A 377 -12.24 6.56 -17.82
C GLN A 377 -11.42 5.45 -17.18
N LYS A 378 -10.27 5.79 -16.58
CA LYS A 378 -9.44 4.82 -15.88
C LYS A 378 -10.15 4.20 -14.68
N ALA A 379 -10.91 4.97 -13.89
CA ALA A 379 -11.67 4.41 -12.77
C ALA A 379 -12.68 3.34 -13.20
N VAL A 380 -13.39 3.58 -14.31
CA VAL A 380 -14.33 2.61 -14.88
C VAL A 380 -13.58 1.38 -15.38
N ASP A 381 -12.48 1.56 -16.11
CA ASP A 381 -11.66 0.45 -16.63
C ASP A 381 -11.04 -0.39 -15.50
N ASP A 382 -10.68 0.28 -14.40
CA ASP A 382 -10.13 -0.34 -13.19
C ASP A 382 -11.21 -1.06 -12.35
N GLY A 383 -12.50 -0.89 -12.69
CA GLY A 383 -13.62 -1.58 -12.09
C GLY A 383 -14.16 -0.93 -10.82
N ALA A 384 -14.24 0.41 -10.76
CA ALA A 384 -15.01 1.11 -9.74
C ALA A 384 -16.51 0.82 -9.86
N ASP A 385 -17.21 0.70 -8.73
CA ASP A 385 -18.67 0.57 -8.69
C ASP A 385 -19.35 1.93 -8.72
N ILE A 386 -18.74 2.90 -8.06
CA ILE A 386 -19.25 4.26 -7.93
C ILE A 386 -18.11 5.21 -8.28
N ILE A 387 -18.34 6.06 -9.29
CA ILE A 387 -17.46 7.20 -9.57
C ILE A 387 -18.01 8.45 -8.90
N ASP A 388 -17.12 9.32 -8.42
CA ASP A 388 -17.49 10.50 -7.64
C ASP A 388 -17.24 11.82 -8.39
N CYS A 389 -18.07 12.82 -8.13
CA CYS A 389 -17.87 14.19 -8.56
C CYS A 389 -18.03 15.12 -7.37
N SER A 390 -16.92 15.70 -6.90
CA SER A 390 -16.95 16.85 -6.00
C SER A 390 -17.28 18.09 -6.80
N VAL A 391 -18.48 18.62 -6.61
CA VAL A 391 -19.03 19.70 -7.44
C VAL A 391 -18.48 21.03 -6.97
N GLN A 392 -17.93 21.79 -7.90
CA GLN A 392 -17.57 23.19 -7.74
C GLN A 392 -18.39 24.06 -8.69
N MET A 393 -18.50 25.36 -8.38
CA MET A 393 -19.20 26.32 -9.24
C MET A 393 -18.26 27.41 -9.72
N THR A 394 -18.41 27.79 -10.97
CA THR A 394 -17.80 28.99 -11.54
C THR A 394 -18.63 30.24 -11.23
N LYS A 395 -18.03 31.41 -11.42
CA LYS A 395 -18.66 32.73 -11.26
C LYS A 395 -19.91 32.91 -12.12
N ASP A 396 -19.93 32.31 -13.31
CA ASP A 396 -21.03 32.33 -14.27
C ASP A 396 -22.02 31.16 -14.11
N GLY A 397 -21.93 30.41 -13.01
CA GLY A 397 -22.93 29.43 -12.60
C GLY A 397 -22.77 28.03 -13.21
N VAL A 398 -21.63 27.72 -13.84
CA VAL A 398 -21.35 26.38 -14.38
C VAL A 398 -20.89 25.46 -13.24
N ALA A 399 -21.59 24.33 -13.08
CA ALA A 399 -21.23 23.27 -12.15
C ALA A 399 -20.28 22.26 -12.82
N PHE A 400 -19.15 21.95 -12.20
CA PHE A 400 -18.13 21.05 -12.73
C PHE A 400 -17.45 20.23 -11.63
N CYS A 401 -16.80 19.13 -12.02
CA CYS A 401 -16.13 18.24 -11.08
C CYS A 401 -14.69 18.72 -10.82
N LEU A 402 -14.35 18.97 -9.56
CA LEU A 402 -12.99 19.27 -9.13
C LEU A 402 -12.81 18.93 -7.63
N PRO A 403 -11.66 18.36 -7.21
CA PRO A 403 -11.46 17.91 -5.83
C PRO A 403 -11.56 19.02 -4.77
N SER A 404 -11.32 20.28 -5.15
CA SER A 404 -11.31 21.42 -4.24
C SER A 404 -11.83 22.67 -4.94
N VAL A 405 -12.41 23.58 -4.16
CA VAL A 405 -12.79 24.93 -4.59
C VAL A 405 -11.55 25.82 -4.82
N ASP A 406 -10.45 25.55 -4.12
CA ASP A 406 -9.15 26.20 -4.35
C ASP A 406 -8.41 25.50 -5.51
N LEU A 407 -8.16 26.27 -6.57
CA LEU A 407 -7.57 25.83 -7.82
C LEU A 407 -6.06 25.61 -7.73
N ILE A 408 -5.37 26.09 -6.67
CA ILE A 408 -3.91 26.11 -6.58
C ILE A 408 -3.29 24.71 -6.69
N SER A 409 -3.82 23.73 -5.95
CA SER A 409 -3.19 22.41 -5.82
C SER A 409 -3.54 21.47 -6.98
N THR A 410 -4.71 21.67 -7.58
CA THR A 410 -5.32 20.75 -8.56
C THR A 410 -5.37 21.30 -9.99
N THR A 411 -4.85 22.51 -10.23
CA THR A 411 -4.77 23.11 -11.57
C THR A 411 -3.47 23.89 -11.76
N THR A 412 -3.28 24.47 -12.93
CA THR A 412 -2.18 25.40 -13.22
C THR A 412 -2.47 26.86 -12.83
N ALA A 413 -3.50 27.15 -12.03
CA ALA A 413 -3.94 28.51 -11.70
C ALA A 413 -2.85 29.40 -11.07
N SER A 414 -1.90 28.81 -10.33
CA SER A 414 -0.79 29.56 -9.72
C SER A 414 0.18 30.20 -10.72
N GLY A 415 0.09 29.89 -12.01
CA GLY A 415 0.80 30.64 -13.05
C GLY A 415 0.06 31.94 -13.41
N PRO A 416 -1.07 31.84 -14.11
CA PRO A 416 -1.76 32.99 -14.68
C PRO A 416 -2.58 33.83 -13.68
N PHE A 417 -2.96 33.28 -12.53
CA PHE A 417 -4.00 33.90 -11.68
C PHE A 417 -3.59 34.19 -10.23
N MET A 418 -2.29 34.12 -9.88
CA MET A 418 -1.84 34.43 -8.52
C MET A 418 -2.17 35.86 -8.05
N SER A 419 -2.26 36.82 -8.97
CA SER A 419 -2.69 38.19 -8.65
C SER A 419 -4.14 38.29 -8.17
N ARG A 420 -4.95 37.26 -8.41
CA ARG A 420 -6.35 37.13 -7.96
C ARG A 420 -6.48 36.24 -6.73
N ALA A 421 -5.38 35.78 -6.13
CA ALA A 421 -5.45 35.04 -4.89
C ALA A 421 -6.07 35.92 -3.80
N THR A 422 -6.95 35.33 -2.99
CA THR A 422 -7.67 36.03 -1.92
C THR A 422 -7.77 35.14 -0.69
N LYS A 423 -8.04 35.72 0.49
CA LYS A 423 -8.26 34.98 1.73
C LYS A 423 -9.76 34.86 1.96
N VAL A 424 -10.25 33.63 2.08
CA VAL A 424 -11.66 33.34 2.41
C VAL A 424 -11.68 32.50 3.68
N GLU A 425 -11.83 33.18 4.82
CA GLU A 425 -11.70 32.56 6.15
C GLU A 425 -12.71 31.44 6.42
N ALA A 426 -13.88 31.50 5.79
CA ALA A 426 -14.89 30.45 5.86
C ALA A 426 -14.46 29.13 5.20
N LEU A 427 -13.44 29.16 4.33
CA LEU A 427 -12.98 27.99 3.56
C LEU A 427 -11.59 27.53 4.02
N GLN A 428 -10.65 28.47 4.15
CA GLN A 428 -9.27 28.16 4.56
C GLN A 428 -8.55 29.39 5.12
N SER A 429 -7.44 29.14 5.85
CA SER A 429 -6.63 30.20 6.46
C SER A 429 -5.63 30.85 5.49
N SER A 430 -5.19 30.12 4.46
CA SER A 430 -4.24 30.57 3.44
C SER A 430 -4.91 31.35 2.30
N MET A 431 -4.13 32.17 1.60
CA MET A 431 -4.55 32.74 0.31
C MET A 431 -4.82 31.60 -0.69
N GLY A 432 -5.95 31.66 -1.38
CA GLY A 432 -6.38 30.68 -2.37
C GLY A 432 -6.82 31.34 -3.67
N ILE A 433 -6.88 30.56 -4.75
CA ILE A 433 -7.48 30.99 -6.02
C ILE A 433 -8.78 30.18 -6.18
N PHE A 434 -9.93 30.81 -5.97
CA PHE A 434 -11.19 30.06 -5.84
C PHE A 434 -12.01 30.00 -7.12
N SER A 435 -12.53 28.82 -7.46
CA SER A 435 -13.28 28.56 -8.70
C SER A 435 -14.47 29.52 -8.92
N PHE A 436 -15.18 29.88 -7.86
CA PHE A 436 -16.34 30.79 -7.92
C PHE A 436 -16.00 32.24 -8.26
N ASP A 437 -14.72 32.59 -8.33
CA ASP A 437 -14.27 33.93 -8.76
C ASP A 437 -13.94 34.00 -10.26
N PHE A 438 -13.99 32.87 -10.98
CA PHE A 438 -13.62 32.74 -12.40
C PHE A 438 -14.78 32.25 -13.26
N THR A 439 -14.86 32.69 -14.52
CA THR A 439 -15.83 32.14 -15.48
C THR A 439 -15.42 30.75 -15.95
N TRP A 440 -16.35 29.99 -16.54
CA TRP A 440 -16.01 28.69 -17.11
C TRP A 440 -14.95 28.77 -18.20
N GLU A 441 -14.98 29.81 -19.04
CA GLU A 441 -13.95 30.06 -20.05
C GLU A 441 -12.56 30.28 -19.42
N GLU A 442 -12.48 31.02 -18.32
CA GLU A 442 -11.23 31.20 -17.58
C GLU A 442 -10.74 29.87 -16.98
N ILE A 443 -11.63 29.04 -16.42
CA ILE A 443 -11.28 27.71 -15.93
C ILE A 443 -10.76 26.82 -17.07
N GLN A 444 -11.41 26.83 -18.23
CA GLN A 444 -10.99 26.05 -19.41
C GLN A 444 -9.64 26.49 -19.98
N SER A 445 -9.18 27.71 -19.68
CA SER A 445 -7.82 28.17 -20.04
C SER A 445 -6.71 27.51 -19.20
N LEU A 446 -7.06 26.93 -18.05
CA LEU A 446 -6.14 26.20 -17.17
C LEU A 446 -5.96 24.75 -17.63
N LYS A 447 -4.97 24.07 -17.05
CA LYS A 447 -4.85 22.62 -17.13
C LYS A 447 -5.16 21.99 -15.77
N PRO A 448 -5.86 20.84 -15.73
CA PRO A 448 -5.87 20.00 -14.55
C PRO A 448 -4.43 19.67 -14.13
N GLN A 449 -4.21 19.52 -12.84
CA GLN A 449 -2.93 19.15 -12.27
C GLN A 449 -3.11 18.03 -11.26
N MET A 450 -2.24 17.03 -11.38
CA MET A 450 -2.19 15.91 -10.45
C MET A 450 -1.77 16.40 -9.07
N PHE A 451 -2.66 16.20 -8.10
CA PHE A 451 -2.38 16.43 -6.70
C PHE A 451 -1.66 15.21 -6.11
N SER A 452 -0.72 15.47 -5.20
CA SER A 452 0.00 14.46 -4.45
C SER A 452 0.30 15.04 -3.07
N GLU A 453 -0.08 14.31 -2.03
CA GLU A 453 0.27 14.65 -0.64
C GLU A 453 1.77 14.43 -0.38
N PHE A 454 2.38 13.57 -1.21
CA PHE A 454 3.80 13.24 -1.17
C PHE A 454 4.60 14.04 -2.18
N ASN A 455 5.83 14.39 -1.82
CA ASN A 455 6.79 15.08 -2.67
C ASN A 455 8.04 14.21 -2.92
N GLY A 456 9.02 14.75 -3.65
CA GLY A 456 10.29 14.06 -3.91
C GLY A 456 10.12 12.72 -4.64
N GLU A 457 10.70 11.66 -4.09
CA GLU A 457 10.69 10.33 -4.71
C GLU A 457 9.33 9.61 -4.60
N LEU A 458 8.37 10.10 -3.83
CA LEU A 458 6.98 9.60 -3.85
C LEU A 458 6.04 10.45 -4.71
N ALA A 459 6.53 11.50 -5.36
CA ALA A 459 5.71 12.28 -6.29
C ALA A 459 5.17 11.40 -7.42
N ARG A 460 3.86 11.49 -7.66
CA ARG A 460 3.15 10.76 -8.73
C ARG A 460 3.71 11.04 -10.13
N ASP A 461 3.32 10.22 -11.09
CA ASP A 461 3.90 10.16 -12.44
C ASP A 461 3.92 11.54 -13.13
N PRO A 462 5.12 12.14 -13.30
CA PRO A 462 5.26 13.45 -13.93
C PRO A 462 4.80 13.46 -15.38
N ALA A 463 4.86 12.31 -16.07
CA ALA A 463 4.41 12.21 -17.46
C ALA A 463 2.89 12.42 -17.59
N ARG A 464 2.13 12.16 -16.53
CA ARG A 464 0.67 12.29 -16.49
C ARG A 464 0.20 13.55 -15.75
N LYS A 465 1.14 14.38 -15.25
CA LYS A 465 0.88 15.51 -14.33
C LYS A 465 -0.25 16.45 -14.76
N ASN A 466 -0.37 16.75 -16.05
CA ASN A 466 -1.36 17.70 -16.58
C ASN A 466 -2.22 17.11 -17.71
N MET A 467 -2.42 15.79 -17.70
CA MET A 467 -3.26 15.11 -18.69
C MET A 467 -4.75 15.20 -18.33
N GLY A 468 -5.60 15.07 -19.35
CA GLY A 468 -7.06 15.09 -19.20
C GLY A 468 -7.66 16.49 -19.33
N LYS A 469 -8.98 16.55 -19.25
CA LYS A 469 -9.82 17.75 -19.40
C LYS A 469 -10.75 17.89 -18.20
N PHE A 470 -11.08 19.13 -17.87
CA PHE A 470 -12.17 19.41 -16.93
C PHE A 470 -13.50 18.87 -17.44
N VAL A 471 -14.33 18.39 -16.53
CA VAL A 471 -15.60 17.73 -16.83
C VAL A 471 -16.71 18.51 -16.13
N THR A 472 -17.73 18.97 -16.88
CA THR A 472 -18.91 19.58 -16.25
C THR A 472 -19.73 18.52 -15.52
N LEU A 473 -20.58 18.90 -14.57
CA LEU A 473 -21.45 17.95 -13.89
C LEU A 473 -22.37 17.20 -14.87
N SER A 474 -22.84 17.89 -15.92
CA SER A 474 -23.65 17.26 -16.98
C SER A 474 -22.85 16.22 -17.76
N ASP A 475 -21.64 16.56 -18.20
CA ASP A 475 -20.77 15.64 -18.94
C ASP A 475 -20.39 14.42 -18.10
N PHE A 476 -20.17 14.61 -16.79
CA PHE A 476 -19.89 13.52 -15.86
C PHE A 476 -21.07 12.54 -15.76
N LEU A 477 -22.30 13.06 -15.61
CA LEU A 477 -23.50 12.23 -15.53
C LEU A 477 -23.79 11.51 -16.86
N GLU A 478 -23.58 12.19 -17.99
CA GLU A 478 -23.69 11.58 -19.32
C GLU A 478 -22.64 10.47 -19.51
N PHE A 479 -21.39 10.73 -19.12
CA PHE A 479 -20.31 9.74 -19.14
C PHE A 479 -20.66 8.51 -18.28
N ALA A 480 -21.12 8.72 -17.05
CA ALA A 480 -21.48 7.64 -16.13
C ALA A 480 -22.59 6.74 -16.71
N LYS A 481 -23.61 7.36 -17.33
CA LYS A 481 -24.68 6.64 -18.04
C LYS A 481 -24.18 5.90 -19.26
N GLY A 482 -23.39 6.56 -20.11
CA GLY A 482 -22.86 6.00 -21.35
C GLY A 482 -21.94 4.79 -21.10
N LYS A 483 -21.27 4.77 -19.94
CA LYS A 483 -20.43 3.65 -19.48
C LYS A 483 -21.18 2.62 -18.64
N ALA A 484 -22.48 2.84 -18.37
CA ALA A 484 -23.31 2.01 -17.50
C ALA A 484 -22.66 1.75 -16.13
N VAL A 485 -22.05 2.77 -15.52
CA VAL A 485 -21.44 2.65 -14.19
C VAL A 485 -22.54 2.35 -13.16
N PRO A 486 -22.34 1.39 -12.22
CA PRO A 486 -23.37 1.00 -11.26
C PRO A 486 -23.90 2.14 -10.38
N GLY A 487 -23.06 3.13 -10.06
CA GLY A 487 -23.49 4.29 -9.32
C GLY A 487 -22.64 5.55 -9.53
N VAL A 488 -23.16 6.67 -9.05
CA VAL A 488 -22.46 7.95 -8.94
C VAL A 488 -22.55 8.49 -7.52
N LEU A 489 -21.49 9.15 -7.07
CA LEU A 489 -21.47 9.92 -5.84
C LEU A 489 -21.30 11.40 -6.17
N ILE A 490 -22.23 12.24 -5.75
CA ILE A 490 -22.15 13.69 -5.91
C ILE A 490 -21.82 14.30 -4.55
N ASN A 491 -20.61 14.86 -4.43
CA ASN A 491 -20.18 15.54 -3.21
C ASN A 491 -20.46 17.04 -3.34
N ILE A 492 -21.21 17.59 -2.39
CA ILE A 492 -21.61 19.00 -2.34
C ILE A 492 -21.01 19.60 -1.08
N GLU A 493 -20.20 20.64 -1.25
CA GLU A 493 -19.54 21.35 -0.16
C GLU A 493 -19.69 22.85 -0.31
N ASN A 494 -19.58 23.56 0.81
CA ASN A 494 -19.56 25.02 0.87
C ASN A 494 -20.88 25.66 0.38
N ALA A 495 -22.00 24.94 0.49
CA ALA A 495 -23.27 25.37 -0.09
C ALA A 495 -23.78 26.66 0.56
N ALA A 496 -23.69 26.76 1.90
CA ALA A 496 -24.09 27.95 2.62
C ALA A 496 -23.25 29.19 2.24
N PHE A 497 -21.93 29.01 2.08
CA PHE A 497 -21.02 30.09 1.66
C PHE A 497 -21.31 30.55 0.23
N LEU A 498 -21.47 29.61 -0.72
CA LEU A 498 -21.78 29.94 -2.11
C LEU A 498 -23.10 30.71 -2.22
N ALA A 499 -24.13 30.30 -1.47
CA ALA A 499 -25.41 30.98 -1.44
C ALA A 499 -25.30 32.40 -0.85
N ALA A 500 -24.76 32.53 0.37
CA ALA A 500 -24.73 33.82 1.07
C ALA A 500 -23.74 34.84 0.50
N ASN A 501 -22.61 34.37 -0.03
CA ASN A 501 -21.48 35.24 -0.39
C ASN A 501 -21.25 35.38 -1.88
N LYS A 502 -21.79 34.46 -2.70
CA LYS A 502 -21.55 34.43 -4.15
C LYS A 502 -22.83 34.41 -4.98
N ASP A 503 -24.01 34.31 -4.36
CA ASP A 503 -25.31 34.18 -5.04
C ASP A 503 -25.32 32.97 -6.02
N LEU A 504 -24.68 31.87 -5.60
CA LEU A 504 -24.55 30.64 -6.36
C LEU A 504 -25.28 29.48 -5.66
N ASP A 505 -26.27 28.89 -6.34
CA ASP A 505 -27.08 27.78 -5.83
C ASP A 505 -26.54 26.41 -6.30
N ILE A 506 -25.55 25.88 -5.59
CA ILE A 506 -24.96 24.57 -5.91
C ILE A 506 -25.95 23.42 -5.73
N VAL A 507 -26.83 23.50 -4.72
CA VAL A 507 -27.83 22.45 -4.45
C VAL A 507 -28.87 22.42 -5.57
N GLY A 508 -29.33 23.59 -6.00
CA GLY A 508 -30.21 23.73 -7.16
C GLY A 508 -29.56 23.23 -8.45
N ALA A 509 -28.30 23.61 -8.71
CA ALA A 509 -27.56 23.14 -9.88
C ALA A 509 -27.44 21.61 -9.94
N VAL A 510 -27.10 20.97 -8.81
CA VAL A 510 -27.03 19.50 -8.69
C VAL A 510 -28.41 18.87 -8.88
N THR A 511 -29.45 19.42 -8.25
CA THR A 511 -30.82 18.91 -8.36
C THR A 511 -31.31 18.92 -9.81
N ILE A 512 -31.07 20.02 -10.52
CA ILE A 512 -31.42 20.16 -11.94
C ILE A 512 -30.61 19.17 -12.78
N ALA A 513 -29.31 19.05 -12.57
CA ALA A 513 -28.46 18.15 -13.35
C ALA A 513 -28.88 16.69 -13.18
N LEU A 514 -29.15 16.25 -11.95
CA LEU A 514 -29.62 14.89 -11.67
C LEU A 514 -31.01 14.61 -12.26
N SER A 515 -31.93 15.58 -12.22
CA SER A 515 -33.27 15.44 -12.81
C SER A 515 -33.24 15.43 -14.34
N ASN A 516 -32.40 16.26 -14.96
CA ASN A 516 -32.13 16.23 -16.40
C ASN A 516 -31.50 14.88 -16.81
N ALA A 517 -30.64 14.35 -15.95
CA ALA A 517 -30.10 13.00 -16.07
C ALA A 517 -31.10 11.92 -15.59
N THR A 518 -32.36 12.22 -15.33
CA THR A 518 -33.42 11.26 -14.96
C THR A 518 -33.05 10.32 -13.80
N LEU A 519 -32.04 10.68 -12.99
CA LEU A 519 -31.54 9.83 -11.90
C LEU A 519 -32.45 9.91 -10.67
N ASP A 520 -33.27 10.95 -10.59
CA ASP A 520 -34.32 11.16 -9.58
C ASP A 520 -35.51 10.22 -9.74
N LYS A 521 -35.68 9.60 -10.92
CA LYS A 521 -36.88 8.81 -11.29
C LYS A 521 -36.60 7.34 -11.52
N GLN A 522 -35.34 6.91 -11.48
CA GLN A 522 -34.91 5.56 -11.81
C GLN A 522 -34.13 4.93 -10.65
N SER A 523 -34.11 3.60 -10.58
CA SER A 523 -33.48 2.85 -9.48
C SER A 523 -32.38 1.87 -9.95
N THR A 524 -32.06 1.86 -11.23
CA THR A 524 -31.02 1.01 -11.84
C THR A 524 -29.60 1.50 -11.55
N GLN A 525 -29.39 2.81 -11.46
CA GLN A 525 -28.10 3.39 -11.09
C GLN A 525 -28.18 3.99 -9.69
N LYS A 526 -27.25 3.60 -8.81
CA LYS A 526 -27.21 4.09 -7.44
C LYS A 526 -26.75 5.56 -7.43
N VAL A 527 -27.43 6.40 -6.66
CA VAL A 527 -27.03 7.81 -6.47
C VAL A 527 -26.73 8.04 -5.00
N LEU A 528 -25.49 8.47 -4.72
CA LEU A 528 -25.06 8.89 -3.40
C LEU A 528 -24.93 10.41 -3.41
N ILE A 529 -25.55 11.09 -2.43
CA ILE A 529 -25.34 12.51 -2.18
C ILE A 529 -24.48 12.63 -0.93
N MET A 530 -23.28 13.17 -1.08
CA MET A 530 -22.33 13.34 0.01
C MET A 530 -22.21 14.82 0.39
N SER A 531 -22.19 15.11 1.69
CA SER A 531 -21.86 16.44 2.20
C SER A 531 -21.42 16.35 3.66
N GLY A 532 -20.62 17.30 4.12
CA GLY A 532 -20.35 17.51 5.55
C GLY A 532 -21.45 18.32 6.25
N GLU A 533 -22.41 18.89 5.52
CA GLU A 533 -23.44 19.79 6.02
C GLU A 533 -24.80 19.07 6.07
N SER A 534 -25.40 18.89 7.24
CA SER A 534 -26.72 18.22 7.35
C SER A 534 -27.82 18.94 6.57
N SER A 535 -27.79 20.28 6.54
CA SER A 535 -28.77 21.08 5.83
C SER A 535 -28.73 20.90 4.31
N VAL A 536 -27.61 20.44 3.75
CA VAL A 536 -27.49 20.03 2.34
C VAL A 536 -28.15 18.66 2.14
N LEU A 537 -27.82 17.67 2.98
CA LEU A 537 -28.39 16.32 2.89
C LEU A 537 -29.92 16.34 3.04
N ASP A 538 -30.44 17.20 3.92
CA ASP A 538 -31.87 17.38 4.16
C ASP A 538 -32.64 17.87 2.92
N LYS A 539 -31.98 18.51 1.95
CA LYS A 539 -32.62 18.91 0.68
C LYS A 539 -32.94 17.73 -0.23
N PHE A 540 -32.30 16.58 0.00
CA PHE A 540 -32.49 15.37 -0.80
C PHE A 540 -33.28 14.30 -0.06
N LYS A 541 -33.78 14.57 1.16
CA LYS A 541 -34.45 13.58 2.00
C LYS A 541 -35.74 13.02 1.40
N ASP A 542 -36.43 13.80 0.57
CA ASP A 542 -37.71 13.45 -0.04
C ASP A 542 -37.54 12.61 -1.33
N ILE A 543 -36.30 12.30 -1.73
CA ILE A 543 -35.98 11.44 -2.88
C ILE A 543 -35.48 10.08 -2.34
N PRO A 544 -36.36 9.07 -2.17
CA PRO A 544 -36.02 7.83 -1.49
C PRO A 544 -35.00 6.94 -2.24
N THR A 545 -34.78 7.20 -3.54
CA THR A 545 -33.78 6.48 -4.34
C THR A 545 -32.34 6.95 -4.07
N TYR A 546 -32.16 8.11 -3.44
CA TYR A 546 -30.84 8.65 -3.13
C TYR A 546 -30.39 8.20 -1.75
N GLN A 547 -29.15 7.69 -1.68
CA GLN A 547 -28.50 7.43 -0.41
C GLN A 547 -27.75 8.68 0.04
N LYS A 548 -28.06 9.19 1.24
CA LYS A 548 -27.36 10.35 1.80
C LYS A 548 -26.13 9.88 2.58
N VAL A 549 -24.99 10.51 2.32
CA VAL A 549 -23.70 10.16 2.92
C VAL A 549 -23.16 11.37 3.68
N LEU A 550 -23.04 11.27 5.00
CA LEU A 550 -22.40 12.30 5.79
C LEU A 550 -20.87 12.17 5.69
N HIS A 551 -20.19 13.20 5.20
CA HIS A 551 -18.73 13.24 5.14
C HIS A 551 -18.18 13.80 6.46
N ILE A 552 -17.60 12.93 7.28
CA ILE A 552 -16.96 13.33 8.54
C ILE A 552 -15.53 13.77 8.22
N LYS A 553 -15.37 15.07 7.95
CA LYS A 553 -14.08 15.67 7.58
C LYS A 553 -13.10 15.79 8.74
N LYS A 554 -13.63 15.98 9.95
CA LYS A 554 -12.84 16.12 11.18
C LYS A 554 -12.27 14.75 11.55
N LYS A 555 -10.98 14.68 11.87
CA LYS A 555 -10.40 13.49 12.49
C LYS A 555 -11.01 13.34 13.89
N VAL A 556 -11.78 12.28 14.07
CA VAL A 556 -12.45 11.92 15.32
C VAL A 556 -12.14 10.46 15.63
N GLU A 557 -12.23 10.10 16.89
CA GLU A 557 -11.96 8.74 17.34
C GLU A 557 -13.18 8.11 17.98
N PHE A 558 -14.13 8.87 18.51
CA PHE A 558 -15.29 8.29 19.18
C PHE A 558 -16.59 8.99 18.82
N VAL A 559 -17.69 8.25 18.90
CA VAL A 559 -19.05 8.77 18.73
C VAL A 559 -19.96 8.16 19.80
N THR A 560 -20.91 8.94 20.31
CA THR A 560 -21.92 8.39 21.23
C THR A 560 -23.12 7.84 20.45
N ASN A 561 -23.91 6.98 21.08
CA ASN A 561 -25.13 6.45 20.49
C ASN A 561 -26.15 7.56 20.14
N GLU A 562 -26.23 8.60 20.97
CA GLU A 562 -27.10 9.76 20.72
C GLU A 562 -26.65 10.52 19.47
N THR A 563 -25.35 10.74 19.30
CA THR A 563 -24.82 11.39 18.10
C THR A 563 -24.99 10.51 16.86
N ALA A 564 -24.80 9.20 16.97
CA ALA A 564 -25.06 8.28 15.86
C ALA A 564 -26.54 8.28 15.44
N LEU A 565 -27.48 8.29 16.39
CA LEU A 565 -28.92 8.46 16.09
C LEU A 565 -29.24 9.81 15.48
N GLU A 566 -28.53 10.87 15.87
CA GLU A 566 -28.66 12.19 15.26
C GLU A 566 -28.21 12.17 13.79
N ILE A 567 -27.07 11.53 13.48
CA ILE A 567 -26.62 11.33 12.10
C ILE A 567 -27.67 10.60 11.28
N LYS A 568 -28.28 9.55 11.85
CA LYS A 568 -29.30 8.74 11.15
C LYS A 568 -30.51 9.55 10.68
N LYS A 569 -30.82 10.68 11.33
CA LYS A 569 -31.91 11.57 10.89
C LYS A 569 -31.62 12.24 9.54
N HIS A 570 -30.34 12.43 9.22
CA HIS A 570 -29.89 13.19 8.06
C HIS A 570 -29.22 12.32 6.99
N ALA A 571 -28.62 11.20 7.37
CA ALA A 571 -27.81 10.36 6.49
C ALA A 571 -28.10 8.86 6.64
N ASP A 572 -27.89 8.13 5.55
CA ASP A 572 -28.00 6.66 5.48
C ASP A 572 -26.65 5.97 5.59
N ALA A 573 -25.57 6.71 5.30
CA ALA A 573 -24.19 6.27 5.40
C ALA A 573 -23.28 7.40 5.89
N VAL A 574 -22.07 7.04 6.31
CA VAL A 574 -20.99 7.98 6.61
C VAL A 574 -19.76 7.66 5.77
N PHE A 575 -19.01 8.69 5.41
CA PHE A 575 -17.62 8.55 4.98
C PHE A 575 -16.70 8.87 6.16
N LEU A 576 -15.89 7.89 6.56
CA LEU A 576 -14.87 8.00 7.59
C LEU A 576 -13.46 7.94 6.99
N HIS A 577 -12.61 8.87 7.41
CA HIS A 577 -11.19 8.78 7.07
C HIS A 577 -10.54 7.56 7.76
N LYS A 578 -9.66 6.83 7.07
CA LYS A 578 -9.04 5.58 7.54
C LYS A 578 -8.22 5.80 8.81
N HIS A 579 -7.62 6.98 8.97
CA HIS A 579 -6.88 7.35 10.17
C HIS A 579 -7.76 7.71 11.38
N SER A 580 -9.09 7.75 11.20
CA SER A 580 -10.07 7.87 12.30
C SER A 580 -10.52 6.50 12.83
N LEU A 581 -10.17 5.40 12.15
CA LEU A 581 -10.61 4.05 12.51
C LEU A 581 -9.71 3.36 13.53
N TYR A 582 -8.53 3.94 13.76
CA TYR A 582 -7.51 3.43 14.65
C TYR A 582 -6.91 4.56 15.46
N THR A 583 -6.76 4.35 16.75
CA THR A 583 -5.84 5.14 17.58
C THR A 583 -4.40 4.75 17.27
N GLN A 584 -3.45 5.66 17.47
CA GLN A 584 -2.05 5.44 17.16
C GLN A 584 -1.18 5.29 18.41
N PHE A 585 -0.17 4.43 18.33
CA PHE A 585 0.88 4.37 19.34
C PHE A 585 1.91 5.47 19.06
N ARG A 586 2.01 6.45 19.96
CA ARG A 586 2.99 7.56 19.96
C ARG A 586 3.11 8.39 18.67
N GLY A 587 2.19 8.24 17.71
CA GLY A 587 2.31 8.86 16.39
C GLY A 587 3.41 8.24 15.51
N GLU A 588 3.92 7.06 15.87
CA GLU A 588 5.03 6.38 15.18
C GLU A 588 4.58 5.58 13.95
N GLY A 589 3.30 5.69 13.57
CA GLY A 589 2.75 4.98 12.41
C GLY A 589 2.28 3.55 12.70
N PHE A 590 2.01 3.21 13.97
CA PHE A 590 1.40 1.94 14.38
C PHE A 590 -0.01 2.15 14.91
N THR A 591 -0.92 1.21 14.61
CA THR A 591 -2.24 1.18 15.22
C THR A 591 -2.15 0.61 16.65
N LEU A 592 -2.97 1.14 17.54
CA LEU A 592 -3.00 0.73 18.96
C LEU A 592 -4.33 0.09 19.34
N ASN A 593 -5.45 0.78 19.09
CA ASN A 593 -6.79 0.26 19.34
C ASN A 593 -7.73 0.66 18.21
N LEU A 594 -8.77 -0.15 17.97
CA LEU A 594 -9.92 0.25 17.17
C LEU A 594 -10.68 1.39 17.85
N THR A 595 -11.24 2.26 17.03
CA THR A 595 -12.23 3.24 17.47
C THR A 595 -13.63 2.63 17.49
N ASN A 596 -14.58 3.26 18.19
CA ASN A 596 -15.96 2.78 18.24
C ASN A 596 -16.81 3.23 17.04
N LEU A 597 -16.21 3.95 16.07
CA LEU A 597 -16.95 4.61 14.99
C LEU A 597 -17.74 3.62 14.14
N ILE A 598 -17.13 2.52 13.66
CA ILE A 598 -17.83 1.57 12.79
C ILE A 598 -18.96 0.88 13.56
N GLU A 599 -18.66 0.35 14.74
CA GLU A 599 -19.62 -0.35 15.59
C GLU A 599 -20.84 0.53 15.91
N CYS A 600 -20.62 1.78 16.35
CA CYS A 600 -21.71 2.69 16.67
C CYS A 600 -22.55 3.11 15.45
N MET A 601 -21.92 3.29 14.28
CA MET A 601 -22.66 3.61 13.04
C MET A 601 -23.54 2.43 12.63
N HIS A 602 -23.01 1.21 12.66
CA HIS A 602 -23.78 0.00 12.38
C HIS A 602 -24.91 -0.21 13.39
N TRP A 603 -24.67 0.04 14.68
CA TRP A 603 -25.71 0.00 15.72
C TRP A 603 -26.88 0.95 15.40
N ALA A 604 -26.58 2.14 14.86
CA ALA A 604 -27.58 3.11 14.41
C ALA A 604 -28.15 2.82 13.00
N ASN A 605 -27.82 1.68 12.39
CA ASN A 605 -28.22 1.30 11.03
C ASN A 605 -27.74 2.30 9.96
N ILE A 606 -26.48 2.72 10.06
CA ILE A 606 -25.78 3.62 9.13
C ILE A 606 -24.64 2.83 8.47
N SER A 607 -24.58 2.81 7.14
CA SER A 607 -23.45 2.18 6.43
C SER A 607 -22.16 2.99 6.57
N VAL A 608 -21.01 2.34 6.59
CA VAL A 608 -19.69 2.98 6.68
C VAL A 608 -18.91 2.81 5.39
N TYR A 609 -18.57 3.93 4.76
CA TYR A 609 -17.57 3.99 3.71
C TYR A 609 -16.25 4.45 4.32
N ALA A 610 -15.20 3.66 4.16
CA ALA A 610 -13.89 3.93 4.75
C ALA A 610 -12.86 4.24 3.66
N GLY A 611 -11.99 5.21 3.91
CA GLY A 611 -10.97 5.64 2.95
C GLY A 611 -10.31 6.92 3.42
N THR A 612 -9.65 7.72 2.61
CA THR A 612 -9.28 7.44 1.24
C THR A 612 -8.10 6.47 1.25
N VAL A 613 -8.25 5.30 0.63
CA VAL A 613 -7.13 4.36 0.45
C VAL A 613 -6.24 4.86 -0.69
N VAL A 614 -4.95 5.00 -0.40
CA VAL A 614 -3.89 5.31 -1.36
C VAL A 614 -2.82 4.20 -1.34
N ASN A 615 -2.06 4.05 -2.41
CA ASN A 615 -1.05 2.99 -2.52
C ASN A 615 0.33 3.44 -2.03
N GLU A 616 0.59 4.76 -1.98
CA GLU A 616 1.84 5.31 -1.50
C GLU A 616 2.10 4.87 -0.04
N PHE A 617 3.18 4.12 0.19
CA PHE A 617 3.40 3.39 1.43
C PHE A 617 3.47 4.25 2.70
N GLN A 618 3.86 5.52 2.59
CA GLN A 618 3.95 6.44 3.74
C GLN A 618 2.60 6.77 4.37
N ASP A 619 1.49 6.54 3.67
CA ASP A 619 0.13 6.75 4.18
C ASP A 619 -0.45 5.55 4.94
N ILE A 620 0.24 4.42 4.85
CA ILE A 620 -0.20 3.11 5.36
C ILE A 620 0.52 2.86 6.68
N TYR A 621 -0.22 2.50 7.73
CA TYR A 621 0.37 2.13 9.01
C TYR A 621 1.35 0.95 8.84
N MET A 622 2.43 0.96 9.62
CA MET A 622 3.56 0.05 9.47
C MET A 622 3.18 -1.42 9.76
N ASP A 623 2.23 -1.64 10.66
CA ASP A 623 1.63 -2.95 10.96
C ASP A 623 0.82 -3.52 9.77
N PHE A 624 0.36 -2.68 8.85
CA PHE A 624 -0.20 -3.09 7.56
C PHE A 624 0.87 -3.29 6.46
N ASN A 625 2.14 -3.37 6.83
CA ASN A 625 3.25 -3.84 5.97
C ASN A 625 3.53 -2.96 4.76
N SER A 626 3.17 -1.67 4.81
CA SER A 626 3.22 -0.81 3.63
C SER A 626 2.45 -1.42 2.43
N ASP A 627 1.44 -2.25 2.70
CA ASP A 627 0.70 -3.00 1.70
C ASP A 627 -0.78 -2.57 1.69
N PRO A 628 -1.28 -1.95 0.60
CA PRO A 628 -2.65 -1.49 0.54
C PRO A 628 -3.66 -2.65 0.60
N TYR A 629 -3.29 -3.89 0.26
CA TYR A 629 -4.20 -5.04 0.35
C TYR A 629 -4.45 -5.42 1.81
N THR A 630 -3.43 -5.31 2.67
CA THR A 630 -3.58 -5.55 4.12
C THR A 630 -4.46 -4.46 4.75
N LEU A 631 -4.27 -3.19 4.35
CA LEU A 631 -5.14 -2.09 4.78
C LEU A 631 -6.59 -2.33 4.34
N ILE A 632 -6.84 -2.58 3.05
CA ILE A 632 -8.20 -2.83 2.52
C ILE A 632 -8.84 -4.03 3.21
N HIS A 633 -8.08 -5.10 3.40
CA HIS A 633 -8.55 -6.29 4.10
C HIS A 633 -9.01 -5.96 5.53
N ASN A 634 -8.20 -5.22 6.29
CA ASN A 634 -8.52 -4.86 7.67
C ASN A 634 -9.70 -3.90 7.75
N LEU A 635 -9.82 -2.93 6.83
CA LEU A 635 -10.99 -2.05 6.76
C LEU A 635 -12.29 -2.87 6.58
N ILE A 636 -12.28 -3.87 5.69
CA ILE A 636 -13.44 -4.73 5.43
C ILE A 636 -13.69 -5.69 6.60
N TYR A 637 -12.62 -6.30 7.14
CA TYR A 637 -12.69 -7.20 8.29
C TYR A 637 -13.36 -6.53 9.49
N TYR A 638 -13.05 -5.26 9.74
CA TYR A 638 -13.64 -4.47 10.81
C TYR A 638 -14.97 -3.79 10.45
N GLY A 639 -15.55 -4.07 9.28
CA GLY A 639 -16.93 -3.71 8.96
C GLY A 639 -17.13 -2.53 7.99
N ALA A 640 -16.13 -2.12 7.22
CA ALA A 640 -16.37 -1.16 6.14
C ALA A 640 -17.30 -1.75 5.06
N ASP A 641 -18.44 -1.10 4.81
CA ASP A 641 -19.41 -1.48 3.77
C ASP A 641 -18.94 -1.09 2.35
N GLY A 642 -17.99 -0.16 2.27
CA GLY A 642 -17.41 0.30 1.01
C GLY A 642 -16.06 0.96 1.24
N ILE A 643 -15.23 0.94 0.21
CA ILE A 643 -13.88 1.51 0.21
C ILE A 643 -13.85 2.71 -0.73
N ILE A 644 -13.51 3.87 -0.18
CA ILE A 644 -13.18 5.07 -0.96
C ILE A 644 -11.68 5.04 -1.28
N THR A 645 -11.30 5.12 -2.55
CA THR A 645 -9.89 4.97 -2.97
C THR A 645 -9.50 5.84 -4.16
N GLN A 646 -8.23 6.24 -4.22
CA GLN A 646 -7.62 6.89 -5.39
C GLN A 646 -7.08 5.87 -6.42
N TYR A 647 -7.04 4.59 -6.06
CA TYR A 647 -6.56 3.48 -6.89
C TYR A 647 -7.61 2.36 -6.98
N PRO A 648 -8.69 2.56 -7.78
CA PRO A 648 -9.78 1.59 -7.87
C PRO A 648 -9.32 0.20 -8.29
N SER A 649 -8.25 0.11 -9.08
CA SER A 649 -7.72 -1.17 -9.54
C SER A 649 -7.07 -1.99 -8.42
N THR A 650 -6.47 -1.36 -7.40
CA THR A 650 -5.98 -2.06 -6.20
C THR A 650 -7.14 -2.70 -5.45
N ALA A 651 -8.19 -1.93 -5.16
CA ALA A 651 -9.38 -2.42 -4.48
C ALA A 651 -10.11 -3.51 -5.29
N ASN A 652 -10.22 -3.35 -6.61
CA ASN A 652 -10.85 -4.34 -7.47
C ASN A 652 -10.03 -5.64 -7.54
N ALA A 653 -8.69 -5.56 -7.61
CA ALA A 653 -7.83 -6.73 -7.53
C ALA A 653 -7.97 -7.45 -6.18
N TYR A 654 -8.05 -6.70 -5.07
CA TYR A 654 -8.35 -7.27 -3.75
C TYR A 654 -9.69 -8.00 -3.76
N THR A 655 -10.78 -7.41 -4.25
CA THR A 655 -12.11 -8.08 -4.22
C THR A 655 -12.20 -9.35 -5.06
N ARG A 656 -11.33 -9.51 -6.06
CA ARG A 656 -11.22 -10.68 -6.94
C ARG A 656 -10.24 -11.73 -6.45
N ASN A 657 -9.57 -11.49 -5.33
CA ASN A 657 -8.59 -12.42 -4.78
C ASN A 657 -9.19 -13.83 -4.63
N LEU A 658 -8.36 -14.83 -4.89
CA LEU A 658 -8.79 -16.22 -4.97
C LEU A 658 -8.71 -16.96 -3.64
N CYS A 659 -8.11 -16.36 -2.62
CA CYS A 659 -7.93 -16.98 -1.31
C CYS A 659 -9.27 -17.38 -0.72
N THR A 660 -9.31 -18.60 -0.17
CA THR A 660 -10.57 -19.26 0.22
C THR A 660 -10.86 -19.15 1.71
N GLY A 661 -9.92 -18.61 2.50
CA GLY A 661 -10.02 -18.57 3.96
C GLY A 661 -9.95 -19.95 4.63
N ASN A 662 -9.64 -21.02 3.87
CA ASN A 662 -9.49 -22.35 4.44
C ASN A 662 -8.12 -22.48 5.13
N GLN A 663 -8.04 -23.28 6.19
CA GLN A 663 -6.84 -23.39 7.04
C GLN A 663 -5.61 -24.00 6.31
N GLU A 664 -5.82 -24.75 5.23
CA GLU A 664 -4.72 -25.38 4.47
C GLU A 664 -4.16 -24.46 3.36
N SER A 665 -4.88 -23.37 3.04
CA SER A 665 -4.50 -22.36 2.05
C SER A 665 -4.01 -21.10 2.74
N TYR A 666 -3.10 -20.37 2.09
CA TYR A 666 -2.75 -19.03 2.57
C TYR A 666 -4.00 -18.13 2.57
N ARG A 667 -4.09 -17.27 3.58
CA ARG A 667 -5.08 -16.19 3.68
C ARG A 667 -4.33 -14.89 3.96
N ILE A 668 -4.87 -13.78 3.48
CA ILE A 668 -4.42 -12.47 3.92
C ILE A 668 -4.72 -12.39 5.43
N PRO A 669 -3.73 -12.04 6.28
CA PRO A 669 -3.90 -12.07 7.72
C PRO A 669 -4.74 -10.89 8.21
N ASP A 670 -5.65 -11.14 9.15
CA ASP A 670 -6.29 -10.09 9.94
C ASP A 670 -5.22 -9.52 10.89
N ILE A 671 -5.11 -8.19 10.97
CA ILE A 671 -4.12 -7.51 11.80
C ILE A 671 -4.87 -6.81 12.92
N ASN A 672 -4.74 -7.30 14.16
CA ASN A 672 -5.37 -6.62 15.28
C ASN A 672 -4.57 -5.39 15.68
N PRO A 673 -5.22 -4.22 15.82
CA PRO A 673 -4.56 -3.04 16.35
C PRO A 673 -3.92 -3.31 17.71
N GLY A 674 -2.67 -2.87 17.87
CA GLY A 674 -1.91 -3.03 19.11
C GLY A 674 -1.13 -4.34 19.23
N ASP A 675 -1.38 -5.36 18.40
CA ASP A 675 -0.67 -6.66 18.51
C ASP A 675 0.84 -6.47 18.33
N VAL A 676 1.27 -5.78 17.26
CA VAL A 676 2.69 -5.52 17.00
C VAL A 676 3.36 -4.83 18.20
N ILE A 677 2.70 -3.83 18.77
CA ILE A 677 3.20 -3.08 19.93
C ILE A 677 3.29 -3.97 21.16
N THR A 678 2.23 -4.72 21.45
CA THR A 678 2.13 -5.58 22.64
C THR A 678 3.12 -6.75 22.61
N TYR A 679 3.39 -7.30 21.42
CA TYR A 679 4.31 -8.42 21.27
C TYR A 679 5.78 -8.02 21.13
N ALA A 680 6.07 -6.82 20.63
CA ALA A 680 7.44 -6.43 20.30
C ALA A 680 8.10 -5.48 21.30
N LEU A 681 7.33 -4.82 22.19
CA LEU A 681 7.85 -3.86 23.16
C LEU A 681 7.80 -4.39 24.60
N ASP A 682 8.57 -3.75 25.49
CA ASP A 682 8.49 -4.04 26.93
C ASP A 682 7.07 -3.72 27.43
N PRO A 683 6.38 -4.66 28.11
CA PRO A 683 5.04 -4.42 28.66
C PRO A 683 4.95 -3.16 29.52
N LYS A 684 6.01 -2.79 30.25
CA LYS A 684 6.03 -1.54 31.04
C LYS A 684 6.00 -0.32 30.16
N GLU A 685 6.70 -0.34 29.05
CA GLU A 685 6.72 0.77 28.09
C GLU A 685 5.33 1.00 27.48
N VAL A 686 4.61 -0.09 27.21
CA VAL A 686 3.23 -0.05 26.70
C VAL A 686 2.27 0.44 27.79
N GLU A 687 2.37 -0.07 29.02
CA GLU A 687 1.52 0.33 30.16
C GLU A 687 1.71 1.80 30.58
N GLU A 688 2.93 2.33 30.44
CA GLU A 688 3.24 3.72 30.78
C GLU A 688 2.72 4.71 29.73
N TYR A 689 2.51 4.27 28.49
CA TYR A 689 1.95 5.13 27.45
C TYR A 689 0.49 5.46 27.73
N LYS A 690 0.23 6.74 27.99
CA LYS A 690 -1.12 7.29 28.14
C LYS A 690 -1.51 7.98 26.83
N PRO A 691 -2.40 7.39 26.01
CA PRO A 691 -2.85 8.04 24.79
C PRO A 691 -3.54 9.38 25.13
N PRO A 692 -3.51 10.35 24.21
CA PRO A 692 -4.25 11.58 24.39
C PRO A 692 -5.76 11.28 24.56
N PRO A 693 -6.53 12.17 25.22
CA PRO A 693 -7.97 12.02 25.29
C PRO A 693 -8.55 11.90 23.89
N PRO A 694 -9.48 10.96 23.67
CA PRO A 694 -10.06 10.78 22.35
C PRO A 694 -10.88 11.99 21.91
N GLU A 695 -10.80 12.31 20.62
CA GLU A 695 -11.64 13.33 20.01
C GLU A 695 -13.01 12.74 19.68
N TYR A 696 -14.08 13.34 20.21
CA TYR A 696 -15.45 12.90 19.94
C TYR A 696 -16.05 13.64 18.75
N LEU A 697 -16.83 12.91 17.95
CA LEU A 697 -17.75 13.51 17.00
C LEU A 697 -18.96 14.04 17.77
N GLU A 698 -19.25 15.32 17.60
CA GLU A 698 -20.38 15.98 18.23
C GLU A 698 -21.42 16.43 17.20
N THR A 699 -22.67 16.61 17.63
CA THR A 699 -23.75 17.12 16.78
C THR A 699 -23.41 18.44 16.08
N LYS A 700 -22.68 19.34 16.76
CA LYS A 700 -22.26 20.64 16.21
C LYS A 700 -21.29 20.52 15.02
N ASP A 701 -20.64 19.36 14.86
CA ASP A 701 -19.64 19.16 13.81
C ASP A 701 -20.29 18.92 12.43
N PHE A 702 -21.58 18.56 12.38
CA PHE A 702 -22.30 18.28 11.13
C PHE A 702 -23.70 18.90 11.03
N VAL A 703 -24.35 19.20 12.16
CA VAL A 703 -25.66 19.85 12.14
C VAL A 703 -25.50 21.33 11.82
N THR A 704 -25.92 21.71 10.62
CA THR A 704 -25.78 23.07 10.11
C THR A 704 -27.12 23.81 10.07
N PRO A 705 -27.11 25.16 10.16
CA PRO A 705 -28.32 25.96 9.96
C PRO A 705 -28.93 25.74 8.55
N PRO A 706 -30.22 26.10 8.35
CA PRO A 706 -30.84 26.08 7.04
C PRO A 706 -30.04 26.88 6.01
N LEU A 707 -29.95 26.36 4.80
CA LEU A 707 -29.25 27.03 3.71
C LEU A 707 -29.88 28.41 3.40
N PRO A 708 -29.05 29.47 3.20
CA PRO A 708 -29.52 30.78 2.77
C PRO A 708 -30.28 30.70 1.43
N PRO A 709 -31.28 31.57 1.19
CA PRO A 709 -31.92 31.68 -0.11
C PRO A 709 -30.95 32.27 -1.14
N VAL A 710 -31.04 31.80 -2.39
CA VAL A 710 -30.32 32.36 -3.54
C VAL A 710 -31.32 33.06 -4.45
N ALA A 711 -30.96 34.20 -5.04
CA ALA A 711 -31.83 34.88 -6.00
C ALA A 711 -31.96 34.02 -7.27
N ALA A 712 -33.18 33.90 -7.81
CA ALA A 712 -33.36 33.18 -9.07
C ALA A 712 -32.62 33.91 -10.19
N ILE A 713 -31.53 33.32 -10.70
CA ILE A 713 -30.81 33.86 -11.87
C ILE A 713 -31.81 33.90 -13.03
N ALA A 714 -32.17 35.11 -13.46
CA ALA A 714 -33.00 35.32 -14.64
C ALA A 714 -32.27 34.71 -15.85
N LYS A 715 -32.82 33.61 -16.39
CA LYS A 715 -32.39 33.06 -17.68
C LYS A 715 -32.38 34.20 -18.70
N LYS A 716 -31.19 34.66 -19.11
CA LYS A 716 -31.08 35.51 -20.30
C LYS A 716 -31.53 34.65 -21.48
N ASN A 717 -32.72 34.97 -21.98
CA ASN A 717 -33.32 34.35 -23.15
C ASN A 717 -32.31 34.28 -24.30
N ASP A 718 -32.19 33.07 -24.88
CA ASP A 718 -31.75 32.89 -26.25
C ASP A 718 -32.59 33.83 -27.14
N HIS A 719 -31.95 34.88 -27.65
CA HIS A 719 -32.52 35.60 -28.78
C HIS A 719 -32.44 34.67 -30.00
N GLY A 720 -33.59 34.08 -30.32
CA GLY A 720 -33.86 33.47 -31.62
C GLY A 720 -33.62 34.49 -32.72
N GLY A 721 -32.46 34.37 -33.38
CA GLY A 721 -32.19 35.00 -34.67
C GLY A 721 -32.92 34.22 -35.75
N SER A 722 -34.11 34.69 -36.12
CA SER A 722 -34.79 34.24 -37.34
C SER A 722 -33.91 34.60 -38.53
N SER A 723 -33.37 33.61 -39.23
CA SER A 723 -32.75 33.80 -40.54
C SER A 723 -33.84 33.83 -41.60
N SER A 724 -34.10 35.02 -42.13
CA SER A 724 -34.84 35.21 -43.37
C SER A 724 -33.89 35.75 -44.45
N ASN A 725 -34.05 35.17 -45.64
CA ASN A 725 -33.23 35.24 -46.84
C ASN A 725 -32.86 36.65 -47.35
N SER A 726 -31.68 36.78 -47.97
CA SER A 726 -31.52 37.40 -49.30
C SER A 726 -30.06 37.35 -49.81
N ILE A 727 -29.83 36.47 -50.79
CA ILE A 727 -29.09 36.66 -52.06
C ILE A 727 -28.13 37.87 -52.14
N PHE A 728 -26.83 37.61 -52.42
CA PHE A 728 -26.09 38.27 -53.52
C PHE A 728 -24.91 37.41 -53.99
N SER A 729 -24.78 37.31 -55.31
CA SER A 729 -23.81 36.54 -56.09
C SER A 729 -22.46 37.26 -56.29
N LEU A 730 -21.48 36.51 -56.83
CA LEU A 730 -20.21 36.94 -57.48
C LEU A 730 -19.16 37.41 -56.46
N LEU A 731 -18.00 36.77 -56.29
CA LEU A 731 -17.00 36.26 -57.24
C LEU A 731 -16.13 35.20 -56.55
#